data_AF-A0A842WX54-F1
#
_entry.id   AF-A0A842WX54-F1
#
_cell.length_a   1.000
_cell.length_b   1.000
_cell.length_c   1.000
_cell.angle_alpha   90.00
_cell.angle_beta   90.00
_cell.angle_gamma   90.00
#
_symmetry.space_group_name_H-M   'P 1'
#
loop_
_entity.id
_entity.type
_entity.pdbx_description
1 polymer ?
#
loop_
_entity_poly.entity_id
_entity_poly.type
_entity_poly.pdbx_seq_one_letter_code
_entity_poly.pdbx_strand_id
1 'polypeptide(L)'
;MAEQSRIEPLPSSVLTFAYEFVSRMRKRDDVRVKPSVRQTQSIPQLVSAKFFRKGKLSLDDLVNAAVFTTFPIDQEIAREVAEDILLGKKDEIDIEKKTEKEKPGVSKSTHLESVIDQIRREQELAKTIQKDKVREGYEYLMDIRKHEDRSLYDMALEYLNDGDIVLRGISSDDMLSDEIRSEISKRIGNLSPEDIQNASVLDYLEEILLSQRANERLSAQALSEDQGFDQDFTELLRHDRATGAKTLRFLTTMQAFDSHKLEALDIELQQSLENLTEVADYSKEVGKTPEDIEKFVEDAPLKYRYDVAMGLAESIKKQSGEDIRERLTEAYRDQFDTGARENVDLPQLAEKEIDSQSWKELLEKQIDRIIDDSDCRASPEHHLLKAAAQSSDLKKEIESAENKREWMKSIQKLADSSVERAQTKTELRNIVKTLRRHNIEPTHDMIRKTGEKLGMSEAEILELLNPSFEVIKKLINEGLQDFDRLYGLMSSAGLTSQQLRELADLAYSKGNQSALGAVAHVDLKAALGMSGGRGYGSGAGDGSSSEREEMVVSGLHGGPAANIVKIWYTYRDEIPSELKQKLKNIAKRLLIDLGQRFSRATMGSSMLGGIQQSTTVRPFRIGDDIDLIELEETIDSLLSQGRTNFEVLNTEDFLISETYQGHRAYFWALDKSGSMNSPDKLGMLAISVMAGLYGVQKDDFGVVLFDNVTHVVKQIQDRSVSVDKVAAELLDVRASGGTGGLNSMKMALDNFTHTRAKEKIFIFNTDMYLSDQSECEKVAAKLHQQGVKTLILVPEVGSNMSAGDSLARAAHGVIIAFGSIDELPEKLLRLTNY
;
A
#
# COMPACT_ATOMS: atom_id res chain seq x y z
N MET A 1 31.30 40.02 29.11
CA MET A 1 32.29 38.93 29.23
C MET A 1 31.72 37.76 28.45
N ALA A 2 32.41 37.27 27.42
CA ALA A 2 31.91 36.17 26.58
C ALA A 2 31.83 34.90 27.43
N GLU A 3 30.63 34.38 27.66
CA GLU A 3 30.42 33.09 28.32
C GLU A 3 31.11 32.00 27.50
N GLN A 4 32.00 31.24 28.14
CA GLN A 4 32.68 30.11 27.51
C GLN A 4 31.63 29.06 27.11
N SER A 5 31.62 28.69 25.82
CA SER A 5 30.78 27.61 25.29
C SER A 5 31.02 26.31 26.05
N ARG A 6 29.96 25.67 26.57
CA ARG A 6 30.06 24.42 27.36
C ARG A 6 30.37 23.18 26.51
N ILE A 7 30.14 23.25 25.20
CA ILE A 7 30.34 22.13 24.27
C ILE A 7 31.59 22.43 23.43
N GLU A 8 32.67 21.68 23.65
CA GLU A 8 33.82 21.70 22.74
C GLU A 8 33.42 21.06 21.40
N PRO A 9 33.78 21.64 20.24
CA PRO A 9 33.45 21.10 18.93
C PRO A 9 34.34 19.89 18.60
N LEU A 10 34.14 18.79 19.32
CA LEU A 10 34.80 17.50 19.12
C LEU A 10 33.83 16.53 18.47
N PRO A 11 34.29 15.57 17.66
CA PRO A 11 33.41 14.54 17.07
C PRO A 11 32.57 13.77 18.11
N SER A 12 33.07 13.63 19.34
CA SER A 12 32.37 12.97 20.44
C SER A 12 31.19 13.77 21.00
N SER A 13 31.20 15.10 20.91
CA SER A 13 30.14 15.97 21.45
C SER A 13 28.98 16.18 20.47
N VAL A 14 29.19 15.86 19.18
CA VAL A 14 28.19 16.01 18.11
C VAL A 14 26.94 15.18 18.34
N LEU A 15 27.09 13.97 18.90
CA LEU A 15 25.96 13.08 19.19
C LEU A 15 25.07 13.64 20.31
N THR A 16 25.69 14.13 21.38
CA THR A 16 24.98 14.77 22.50
C THR A 16 24.25 16.03 22.05
N PHE A 17 24.92 16.86 21.25
CA PHE A 17 24.33 18.07 20.65
C PHE A 17 23.13 17.72 19.75
N ALA A 18 23.27 16.74 18.85
CA ALA A 18 22.20 16.36 17.93
C ALA A 18 20.96 15.77 18.66
N TYR A 19 21.18 15.01 19.74
CA TYR A 19 20.09 14.48 20.57
C TYR A 19 19.36 15.61 21.31
N GLU A 20 20.11 16.50 21.97
CA GLU A 20 19.54 17.62 22.73
C GLU A 20 18.79 18.60 21.82
N PHE A 21 19.34 18.90 20.65
CA PHE A 21 18.71 19.74 19.64
C PHE A 21 17.36 19.21 19.18
N VAL A 22 17.30 17.93 18.77
CA VAL A 22 16.04 17.31 18.32
C VAL A 22 15.03 17.21 19.47
N SER A 23 15.48 16.95 20.70
CA SER A 23 14.59 16.92 21.87
C SER A 23 13.98 18.28 22.18
N ARG A 24 14.76 19.38 22.11
CA ARG A 24 14.25 20.73 22.39
C ARG A 24 13.29 21.21 21.29
N MET A 25 13.65 21.00 20.02
CA MET A 25 12.77 21.34 18.89
C MET A 25 11.44 20.57 18.88
N ARG A 26 11.37 19.34 19.43
CA ARG A 26 10.11 18.58 19.50
C ARG A 26 9.19 18.99 20.65
N LYS A 27 9.74 19.61 21.70
CA LYS A 27 9.03 20.08 22.89
C LYS A 27 8.45 21.49 22.72
N ARG A 28 8.96 22.25 21.76
CA ARG A 28 8.53 23.61 21.46
C ARG A 28 7.21 23.61 20.66
N ASP A 29 6.23 24.39 21.10
CA ASP A 29 4.89 24.46 20.48
C ASP A 29 4.84 25.38 19.25
N ASP A 30 5.84 26.24 19.08
CA ASP A 30 6.04 27.18 17.97
C ASP A 30 6.62 26.52 16.70
N VAL A 31 7.10 25.26 16.79
CA VAL A 31 7.62 24.48 15.66
C VAL A 31 6.47 23.89 14.84
N ARG A 32 6.33 24.34 13.58
CA ARG A 32 5.23 23.90 12.70
C ARG A 32 5.42 22.48 12.20
N VAL A 33 6.67 22.08 11.92
CA VAL A 33 6.99 20.72 11.46
C VAL A 33 7.96 20.06 12.43
N LYS A 34 7.41 19.21 13.31
CA LYS A 34 8.22 18.52 14.33
C LYS A 34 9.32 17.68 13.69
N PRO A 35 10.60 17.87 14.07
CA PRO A 35 11.72 17.19 13.43
C PRO A 35 11.68 15.68 13.66
N SER A 36 12.02 14.92 12.63
CA SER A 36 12.02 13.45 12.69
C SER A 36 13.19 12.90 13.51
N VAL A 37 13.04 11.71 14.09
CA VAL A 37 14.13 11.03 14.81
C VAL A 37 15.35 10.75 13.91
N ARG A 38 15.14 10.68 12.58
CA ARG A 38 16.24 10.52 11.61
C ARG A 38 17.16 11.75 11.53
N GLN A 39 16.67 12.92 11.92
CA GLN A 39 17.48 14.14 11.95
C GLN A 39 18.65 14.05 12.96
N THR A 40 18.47 13.26 14.04
CA THR A 40 19.55 12.94 15.00
C THR A 40 20.71 12.17 14.35
N GLN A 41 20.49 11.53 13.20
CA GLN A 41 21.55 10.87 12.40
C GLN A 41 22.11 11.79 11.32
N SER A 42 21.27 12.59 10.67
CA SER A 42 21.68 13.51 9.59
C SER A 42 22.64 14.61 10.07
N ILE A 43 22.44 15.14 11.28
CA ILE A 43 23.32 16.17 11.86
C ILE A 43 24.75 15.62 12.04
N PRO A 44 25.00 14.49 12.72
CA PRO A 44 26.33 13.88 12.81
C PRO A 44 26.96 13.54 11.47
N GLN A 45 26.19 13.06 10.48
CA GLN A 45 26.73 12.74 9.15
C GLN A 45 27.27 13.99 8.44
N LEU A 46 26.53 15.09 8.48
CA LEU A 46 26.92 16.35 7.83
C LEU A 46 28.11 17.02 8.55
N VAL A 47 28.14 16.93 9.89
CA VAL A 47 29.27 17.41 10.71
C VAL A 47 30.51 16.56 10.48
N SER A 48 30.37 15.24 10.38
CA SER A 48 31.49 14.31 10.09
C SER A 48 32.10 14.58 8.72
N ALA A 49 31.27 14.78 7.68
CA ALA A 49 31.74 15.16 6.35
C ALA A 49 32.55 16.46 6.35
N LYS A 50 32.12 17.47 7.14
CA LYS A 50 32.86 18.72 7.32
C LYS A 50 34.16 18.53 8.09
N PHE A 51 34.17 17.68 9.12
CA PHE A 51 35.38 17.33 9.86
C PHE A 51 36.42 16.66 8.98
N PHE A 52 36.04 15.65 8.18
CA PHE A 52 36.96 14.99 7.24
C PHE A 52 37.53 15.94 6.18
N ARG A 53 36.78 16.99 5.80
CA ARG A 53 37.22 17.99 4.83
C ARG A 53 38.13 19.08 5.41
N LYS A 54 37.88 19.53 6.65
CA LYS A 54 38.58 20.67 7.26
C LYS A 54 39.61 20.28 8.32
N GLY A 55 39.59 19.03 8.82
CA GLY A 55 40.41 18.53 9.91
C GLY A 55 40.07 19.09 11.30
N LYS A 56 39.12 20.03 11.40
CA LYS A 56 38.64 20.65 12.64
C LYS A 56 37.17 21.05 12.52
N LEU A 57 36.45 21.06 13.65
CA LEU A 57 35.07 21.53 13.73
C LEU A 57 35.01 22.91 14.40
N SER A 58 34.14 23.78 13.90
CA SER A 58 33.76 25.03 14.57
C SER A 58 32.36 24.92 15.18
N LEU A 59 32.03 25.81 16.11
CA LEU A 59 30.67 25.93 16.67
C LEU A 59 29.64 26.25 15.58
N ASP A 60 30.00 27.12 14.62
CA ASP A 60 29.19 27.41 13.44
C ASP A 60 28.91 26.17 12.60
N ASP A 61 29.82 25.20 12.54
CA ASP A 61 29.59 23.98 11.77
C ASP A 61 28.50 23.10 12.39
N LEU A 62 28.31 23.15 13.73
CA LEU A 62 27.22 22.49 14.45
C LEU A 62 25.87 23.22 14.24
N VAL A 63 25.85 24.54 14.40
CA VAL A 63 24.65 25.37 14.18
C VAL A 63 24.14 25.22 12.75
N ASN A 64 25.04 25.35 11.77
CA ASN A 64 24.67 25.21 10.36
C ASN A 64 24.15 23.80 10.03
N ALA A 65 24.71 22.75 10.64
CA ALA A 65 24.21 21.39 10.42
C ALA A 65 22.81 21.19 11.00
N ALA A 66 22.51 21.76 12.17
CA ALA A 66 21.18 21.73 12.76
C ALA A 66 20.15 22.51 11.93
N VAL A 67 20.52 23.70 11.43
CA VAL A 67 19.65 24.54 10.59
C VAL A 67 19.39 23.89 9.22
N PHE A 68 20.42 23.42 8.52
CA PHE A 68 20.26 22.83 7.17
C PHE A 68 19.50 21.51 7.16
N THR A 69 19.45 20.81 8.29
CA THR A 69 18.66 19.57 8.42
C THR A 69 17.22 19.83 8.87
N THR A 70 16.85 21.08 9.17
CA THR A 70 15.51 21.51 9.58
C THR A 70 14.75 22.14 8.40
N PHE A 71 13.43 21.97 8.38
CA PHE A 71 12.56 22.54 7.34
C PHE A 71 12.70 24.08 7.24
N PRO A 72 12.66 24.67 6.04
CA PRO A 72 12.93 26.11 5.83
C PRO A 72 12.11 27.06 6.71
N ILE A 73 10.87 26.69 7.02
CA ILE A 73 9.93 27.52 7.81
C ILE A 73 10.37 27.61 9.28
N ASP A 74 11.02 26.57 9.82
CA ASP A 74 11.42 26.47 11.23
C ASP A 74 12.94 26.71 11.42
N GLN A 75 13.65 27.20 10.39
CA GLN A 75 15.11 27.40 10.43
C GLN A 75 15.56 28.52 11.37
N GLU A 76 14.74 29.55 11.56
CA GLU A 76 15.03 30.63 12.51
C GLU A 76 14.97 30.11 13.96
N ILE A 77 13.93 29.34 14.28
CA ILE A 77 13.75 28.65 15.57
C ILE A 77 14.88 27.63 15.80
N ALA A 78 15.25 26.87 14.76
CA ALA A 78 16.35 25.92 14.81
C ALA A 78 17.70 26.60 15.13
N ARG A 79 17.94 27.80 14.62
CA ARG A 79 19.16 28.54 14.93
C ARG A 79 19.18 28.96 16.40
N GLU A 80 18.07 29.51 16.89
CA GLU A 80 17.92 29.92 18.30
C GLU A 80 18.17 28.74 19.25
N VAL A 81 17.52 27.60 19.01
CA VAL A 81 17.68 26.39 19.84
C VAL A 81 19.10 25.84 19.78
N ALA A 82 19.73 25.85 18.60
CA ALA A 82 21.11 25.41 18.45
C ALA A 82 22.09 26.33 19.20
N GLU A 83 21.89 27.64 19.15
CA GLU A 83 22.70 28.63 19.88
C GLU A 83 22.50 28.53 21.39
N ASP A 84 21.26 28.35 21.86
CA ASP A 84 20.96 28.20 23.30
C ASP A 84 21.58 26.94 23.91
N ILE A 85 21.66 25.84 23.14
CA ILE A 85 22.36 24.62 23.56
C ILE A 85 23.88 24.87 23.67
N LEU A 86 24.47 25.57 22.70
CA LEU A 86 25.91 25.87 22.71
C LEU A 86 26.30 26.88 23.80
N LEU A 87 25.41 27.81 24.11
CA LEU A 87 25.53 28.79 25.20
C LEU A 87 25.16 28.19 26.58
N GLY A 88 24.53 27.01 26.61
CA GLY A 88 24.24 26.29 27.84
C GLY A 88 23.07 26.85 28.65
N LYS A 89 22.14 27.58 28.02
CA LYS A 89 20.90 28.02 28.67
C LYS A 89 20.01 26.80 28.93
N LYS A 90 19.63 26.60 30.19
CA LYS A 90 18.66 25.58 30.60
C LYS A 90 17.26 26.17 30.46
N ASP A 91 16.33 25.38 29.93
CA ASP A 91 14.91 25.72 29.96
C ASP A 91 14.47 25.85 31.43
N GLU A 92 14.12 27.06 31.85
CA GLU A 92 13.23 27.28 32.99
C GLU A 92 11.81 27.06 32.47
N ILE A 93 11.23 25.89 32.74
CA ILE A 93 9.78 25.64 32.93
C ILE A 93 9.61 24.17 33.40
N ASP A 94 9.06 24.07 34.61
CA ASP A 94 8.34 22.96 35.27
C ASP A 94 9.00 21.59 35.45
N ILE A 95 9.65 21.44 36.61
CA ILE A 95 9.85 20.17 37.31
C ILE A 95 8.77 20.08 38.40
N GLU A 96 7.58 19.59 38.06
CA GLU A 96 6.70 18.93 39.02
C GLU A 96 5.93 17.77 38.36
N LYS A 97 5.97 16.61 39.03
CA LYS A 97 5.10 15.43 38.85
C LYS A 97 5.31 14.55 37.60
N LYS A 98 6.11 13.49 37.74
CA LYS A 98 5.63 12.11 38.03
C LYS A 98 6.74 11.07 37.82
N THR A 99 7.09 10.44 38.92
CA THR A 99 7.77 9.15 39.07
C THR A 99 6.86 8.01 38.59
N GLU A 100 7.46 7.05 37.86
CA GLU A 100 7.04 5.65 37.63
C GLU A 100 5.70 5.43 36.87
N LYS A 101 5.53 4.53 35.88
CA LYS A 101 6.22 3.27 35.51
C LYS A 101 5.64 2.71 34.19
N GLU A 102 6.42 1.84 33.54
CA GLU A 102 6.04 0.74 32.60
C GLU A 102 5.60 1.06 31.15
N LYS A 103 5.96 0.34 30.07
CA LYS A 103 6.75 -0.91 29.84
C LYS A 103 7.05 -1.06 28.33
N PRO A 104 8.10 -1.81 27.94
CA PRO A 104 8.28 -2.36 26.60
C PRO A 104 7.48 -3.65 26.39
N GLY A 105 7.29 -4.00 25.11
CA GLY A 105 6.39 -5.03 24.59
C GLY A 105 6.69 -6.49 24.92
N VAL A 106 5.63 -7.26 24.68
CA VAL A 106 5.35 -8.65 25.07
C VAL A 106 6.19 -9.68 24.29
N SER A 107 6.78 -10.63 25.02
CA SER A 107 7.13 -11.97 24.55
C SER A 107 6.49 -13.01 25.48
N LYS A 108 6.14 -14.17 24.93
CA LYS A 108 5.26 -15.19 25.50
C LYS A 108 5.85 -15.88 26.75
N SER A 109 5.44 -15.44 27.94
CA SER A 109 5.60 -16.15 29.23
C SER A 109 4.51 -15.79 30.27
N THR A 110 3.41 -15.19 29.81
CA THR A 110 2.52 -14.34 30.62
C THR A 110 1.72 -15.01 31.73
N HIS A 111 1.44 -16.32 31.68
CA HIS A 111 0.59 -16.92 32.72
C HIS A 111 1.35 -17.34 33.98
N LEU A 112 2.63 -17.73 33.83
CA LEU A 112 3.47 -18.10 34.98
C LEU A 112 4.07 -16.86 35.64
N GLU A 113 4.42 -15.86 34.83
CA GLU A 113 4.89 -14.56 35.30
C GLU A 113 3.79 -13.73 35.94
N SER A 114 2.54 -13.76 35.43
CA SER A 114 1.43 -13.08 36.11
C SER A 114 1.13 -13.68 37.48
N VAL A 115 1.21 -15.00 37.62
CA VAL A 115 1.00 -15.69 38.90
C VAL A 115 2.18 -15.45 39.85
N ILE A 116 3.42 -15.43 39.36
CA ILE A 116 4.60 -15.11 40.17
C ILE A 116 4.62 -13.63 40.59
N ASP A 117 4.20 -12.71 39.72
CA ASP A 117 4.05 -11.29 40.04
C ASP A 117 2.87 -11.02 40.97
N GLN A 118 1.77 -11.78 40.84
CA GLN A 118 0.65 -11.73 41.78
C GLN A 118 1.07 -12.25 43.16
N ILE A 119 1.80 -13.36 43.23
CA ILE A 119 2.36 -13.89 44.49
C ILE A 119 3.40 -12.93 45.08
N ARG A 120 4.23 -12.28 44.27
CA ARG A 120 5.20 -11.28 44.74
C ARG A 120 4.51 -10.01 45.24
N ARG A 121 3.48 -9.52 44.55
CA ARG A 121 2.65 -8.40 45.01
C ARG A 121 1.91 -8.74 46.29
N GLU A 122 1.33 -9.94 46.40
CA GLU A 122 0.68 -10.42 47.63
C GLU A 122 1.69 -10.60 48.77
N GLN A 123 2.93 -11.03 48.50
CA GLN A 123 4.00 -11.14 49.51
C GLN A 123 4.65 -9.80 49.90
N GLU A 124 4.66 -8.80 49.01
CA GLU A 124 5.10 -7.43 49.32
C GLU A 124 3.99 -6.65 50.04
N LEU A 125 2.72 -6.85 49.67
CA LEU A 125 1.56 -6.38 50.43
C LEU A 125 1.52 -7.03 51.82
N ALA A 126 1.80 -8.33 51.95
CA ALA A 126 1.90 -9.02 53.24
C ALA A 126 3.01 -8.50 54.16
N LYS A 127 4.05 -7.84 53.62
CA LYS A 127 5.09 -7.15 54.41
C LYS A 127 4.68 -5.74 54.87
N THR A 128 3.64 -5.18 54.26
CA THR A 128 3.12 -3.83 54.52
C THR A 128 1.81 -3.85 55.31
N ILE A 129 1.22 -5.03 55.52
CA ILE A 129 0.04 -5.24 56.35
C ILE A 129 0.44 -5.22 57.83
N GLN A 130 0.02 -4.17 58.53
CA GLN A 130 -0.09 -4.20 59.99
C GLN A 130 -1.16 -5.24 60.34
N LYS A 131 -0.75 -6.42 60.84
CA LYS A 131 -1.64 -7.55 61.17
C LYS A 131 -2.82 -7.16 62.06
N ASP A 132 -2.65 -6.13 62.87
CA ASP A 132 -3.69 -5.61 63.76
C ASP A 132 -4.82 -4.91 62.98
N LYS A 133 -4.49 -4.12 61.94
CA LYS A 133 -5.47 -3.39 61.10
C LYS A 133 -6.33 -4.29 60.22
N VAL A 134 -5.76 -5.38 59.68
CA VAL A 134 -6.52 -6.34 58.86
C VAL A 134 -7.51 -7.15 59.70
N ARG A 135 -7.17 -7.43 60.96
CA ARG A 135 -8.10 -8.08 61.89
C ARG A 135 -9.27 -7.14 62.22
N GLU A 136 -8.99 -5.87 62.49
CA GLU A 136 -10.01 -4.84 62.73
C GLU A 136 -10.94 -4.67 61.52
N GLY A 137 -10.40 -4.63 60.29
CA GLY A 137 -11.21 -4.57 59.07
C GLY A 137 -12.07 -5.81 58.81
N TYR A 138 -11.60 -7.00 59.18
CA TYR A 138 -12.38 -8.25 59.07
C TYR A 138 -13.50 -8.34 60.11
N GLU A 139 -13.23 -7.88 61.34
CA GLU A 139 -14.23 -7.80 62.41
C GLU A 139 -15.34 -6.81 62.06
N TYR A 140 -14.98 -5.64 61.53
CA TYR A 140 -15.93 -4.64 61.05
C TYR A 140 -16.81 -5.15 59.89
N LEU A 141 -16.22 -5.81 58.87
CA LEU A 141 -16.97 -6.39 57.75
C LEU A 141 -17.96 -7.49 58.18
N MET A 142 -17.59 -8.28 59.19
CA MET A 142 -18.47 -9.29 59.80
C MET A 142 -19.64 -8.65 60.56
N ASP A 143 -19.44 -7.47 61.15
CA ASP A 143 -20.47 -6.77 61.91
C ASP A 143 -21.43 -5.98 61.02
N ILE A 144 -20.95 -5.30 59.98
CA ILE A 144 -21.81 -4.63 58.98
C ILE A 144 -22.78 -5.63 58.33
N ARG A 145 -22.32 -6.83 57.99
CA ARG A 145 -23.19 -7.87 57.40
C ARG A 145 -24.34 -8.30 58.32
N LYS A 146 -24.27 -8.03 59.62
CA LYS A 146 -25.32 -8.32 60.60
C LYS A 146 -26.29 -7.15 60.82
N HIS A 147 -25.98 -5.95 60.35
CA HIS A 147 -26.84 -4.78 60.50
C HIS A 147 -28.06 -4.87 59.55
N GLU A 148 -29.20 -4.34 60.00
CA GLU A 148 -30.44 -4.25 59.21
C GLU A 148 -30.38 -3.13 58.16
N ASP A 149 -29.69 -2.03 58.47
CA ASP A 149 -29.40 -0.95 57.52
C ASP A 149 -28.05 -1.20 56.86
N ARG A 150 -28.06 -1.44 55.54
CA ARG A 150 -26.88 -1.73 54.72
C ARG A 150 -26.62 -0.67 53.67
N SER A 151 -27.36 0.44 53.70
CA SER A 151 -27.29 1.49 52.68
C SER A 151 -25.86 2.01 52.43
N LEU A 152 -25.10 2.28 53.49
CA LEU A 152 -23.69 2.71 53.40
C LEU A 152 -22.77 1.61 52.84
N TYR A 153 -23.02 0.35 53.19
CA TYR A 153 -22.24 -0.79 52.71
C TYR A 153 -22.53 -1.11 51.24
N ASP A 154 -23.80 -1.07 50.85
CA ASP A 154 -24.23 -1.29 49.48
C ASP A 154 -23.68 -0.19 48.55
N MET A 155 -23.65 1.07 49.02
CA MET A 155 -22.94 2.17 48.35
C MET A 155 -21.42 1.93 48.29
N ALA A 156 -20.80 1.47 49.39
CA ALA A 156 -19.37 1.19 49.42
C ALA A 156 -18.94 0.17 48.37
N LEU A 157 -19.79 -0.83 48.07
CA LEU A 157 -19.52 -1.88 47.08
C LEU A 157 -19.42 -1.36 45.63
N GLU A 158 -19.92 -0.15 45.33
CA GLU A 158 -19.73 0.51 44.03
C GLU A 158 -18.29 1.03 43.84
N TYR A 159 -17.54 1.20 44.93
CA TYR A 159 -16.19 1.79 44.95
C TYR A 159 -15.11 0.86 45.47
N LEU A 160 -15.43 0.01 46.45
CA LEU A 160 -14.51 -0.81 47.23
C LEU A 160 -15.02 -2.26 47.25
N ASN A 161 -14.12 -3.22 47.02
CA ASN A 161 -14.47 -4.62 47.25
C ASN A 161 -14.24 -5.01 48.73
N ASP A 162 -14.83 -6.13 49.15
CA ASP A 162 -14.67 -6.67 50.51
C ASP A 162 -13.19 -6.85 50.91
N GLY A 163 -12.32 -7.16 49.93
CA GLY A 163 -10.88 -7.26 50.15
C GLY A 163 -10.23 -5.91 50.46
N ASP A 164 -10.66 -4.83 49.80
CA ASP A 164 -10.14 -3.48 50.01
C ASP A 164 -10.51 -2.95 51.40
N ILE A 165 -11.74 -3.19 51.86
CA ILE A 165 -12.19 -2.83 53.21
C ILE A 165 -11.29 -3.47 54.27
N VAL A 166 -10.98 -4.77 54.09
CA VAL A 166 -10.13 -5.55 55.00
C VAL A 166 -8.66 -5.14 54.89
N LEU A 167 -8.14 -4.95 53.68
CA LEU A 167 -6.72 -4.61 53.44
C LEU A 167 -6.37 -3.18 53.88
N ARG A 168 -7.31 -2.24 53.74
CA ARG A 168 -7.16 -0.85 54.22
C ARG A 168 -7.38 -0.73 55.73
N GLY A 169 -7.96 -1.76 56.37
CA GLY A 169 -8.18 -1.80 57.81
C GLY A 169 -9.26 -0.84 58.28
N ILE A 170 -10.34 -0.73 57.51
CA ILE A 170 -11.49 0.13 57.83
C ILE A 170 -12.21 -0.46 59.03
N SER A 171 -12.32 0.29 60.13
CA SER A 171 -12.85 -0.23 61.40
C SER A 171 -14.15 0.45 61.86
N SER A 172 -14.69 1.41 61.10
CA SER A 172 -15.92 2.13 61.42
C SER A 172 -16.61 2.71 60.18
N ASP A 173 -17.89 3.04 60.32
CA ASP A 173 -18.71 3.69 59.28
C ASP A 173 -18.16 5.06 58.87
N ASP A 174 -17.58 5.80 59.81
CA ASP A 174 -16.90 7.07 59.54
C ASP A 174 -15.67 6.87 58.64
N MET A 175 -14.86 5.84 58.93
CA MET A 175 -13.69 5.52 58.10
C MET A 175 -14.09 4.99 56.72
N LEU A 176 -15.20 4.25 56.64
CA LEU A 176 -15.74 3.79 55.37
C LEU A 176 -16.23 4.98 54.52
N SER A 177 -16.94 5.91 55.14
CA SER A 177 -17.42 7.14 54.50
C SER A 177 -16.28 8.01 54.00
N ASP A 178 -15.22 8.20 54.80
CA ASP A 178 -14.04 8.97 54.41
C ASP A 178 -13.28 8.33 53.24
N GLU A 179 -13.22 7.00 53.20
CA GLU A 179 -12.58 6.28 52.10
C GLU A 179 -13.42 6.37 50.81
N ILE A 180 -14.75 6.28 50.90
CA ILE A 180 -15.65 6.50 49.75
C ILE A 180 -15.52 7.94 49.24
N ARG A 181 -15.53 8.94 50.15
CA ARG A 181 -15.27 10.35 49.80
C ARG A 181 -13.93 10.50 49.07
N SER A 182 -12.88 9.81 49.54
CA SER A 182 -11.57 9.82 48.87
C SER A 182 -11.63 9.22 47.46
N GLU A 183 -12.37 8.14 47.24
CA GLU A 183 -12.55 7.55 45.92
C GLU A 183 -13.39 8.44 44.98
N ILE A 184 -14.46 9.07 45.47
CA ILE A 184 -15.25 10.05 44.72
C ILE A 184 -14.38 11.26 44.37
N SER A 185 -13.57 11.76 45.31
CA SER A 185 -12.64 12.88 45.10
C SER A 185 -11.64 12.59 43.97
N LYS A 186 -11.11 11.36 43.90
CA LYS A 186 -10.23 10.93 42.79
C LYS A 186 -10.94 10.89 41.44
N ARG A 187 -12.27 10.74 41.42
CA ARG A 187 -13.11 10.71 40.21
C ARG A 187 -13.67 12.08 39.83
N ILE A 188 -13.41 13.15 40.60
CA ILE A 188 -13.83 14.52 40.25
C ILE A 188 -13.32 14.88 38.86
N GLY A 189 -14.22 15.40 38.02
CA GLY A 189 -13.97 15.61 36.61
C GLY A 189 -14.28 14.40 35.75
N ASN A 190 -14.86 13.31 36.26
CA ASN A 190 -15.53 12.28 35.46
C ASN A 190 -16.61 11.53 36.27
N LEU A 191 -17.42 12.27 37.02
CA LEU A 191 -18.43 11.71 37.91
C LEU A 191 -19.65 11.19 37.13
N SER A 192 -20.18 10.05 37.57
CA SER A 192 -21.46 9.52 37.12
C SER A 192 -22.64 10.16 37.88
N PRO A 193 -23.88 10.04 37.40
CA PRO A 193 -25.06 10.47 38.16
C PRO A 193 -25.16 9.78 39.53
N GLU A 194 -24.80 8.50 39.60
CA GLU A 194 -24.78 7.70 40.83
C GLU A 194 -23.71 8.23 41.80
N ASP A 195 -22.53 8.61 41.30
CA ASP A 195 -21.47 9.20 42.13
C ASP A 195 -21.90 10.51 42.80
N ILE A 196 -22.65 11.35 42.08
CA ILE A 196 -23.16 12.64 42.60
C ILE A 196 -24.28 12.39 43.61
N GLN A 197 -25.15 11.40 43.38
CA GLN A 197 -26.20 11.01 44.32
C GLN A 197 -25.60 10.41 45.61
N ASN A 198 -24.58 9.55 45.49
CA ASN A 198 -23.84 8.99 46.63
C ASN A 198 -23.12 10.09 47.43
N ALA A 199 -22.55 11.09 46.74
CA ALA A 199 -21.95 12.25 47.41
C ALA A 199 -22.96 13.11 48.18
N SER A 200 -24.23 13.15 47.75
CA SER A 200 -25.32 13.77 48.51
C SER A 200 -25.57 13.04 49.83
N VAL A 201 -25.64 11.72 49.81
CA VAL A 201 -25.85 10.90 51.01
C VAL A 201 -24.67 10.99 51.98
N LEU A 202 -23.45 11.24 51.48
CA LEU A 202 -22.23 11.35 52.27
C LEU A 202 -21.89 12.79 52.72
N ASP A 203 -22.80 13.75 52.58
CA ASP A 203 -22.58 15.17 52.89
C ASP A 203 -21.29 15.73 52.23
N TYR A 204 -21.02 15.35 50.98
CA TYR A 204 -19.78 15.68 50.25
C TYR A 204 -20.02 16.50 48.97
N LEU A 205 -21.21 17.08 48.81
CA LEU A 205 -21.56 17.88 47.63
C LEU A 205 -20.75 19.18 47.51
N GLU A 206 -20.36 19.81 48.63
CA GLU A 206 -19.61 21.08 48.63
C GLU A 206 -18.25 20.97 47.90
N GLU A 207 -17.59 19.82 47.98
CA GLU A 207 -16.33 19.59 47.27
C GLU A 207 -16.54 19.34 45.77
N ILE A 208 -17.70 18.80 45.37
CA ILE A 208 -18.08 18.63 43.95
C ILE A 208 -18.45 19.97 43.30
N LEU A 209 -18.98 20.93 44.08
CA LEU A 209 -19.24 22.29 43.60
C LEU A 209 -17.98 23.01 43.12
N LEU A 210 -16.80 22.61 43.61
CA LEU A 210 -15.49 23.12 43.19
C LEU A 210 -14.97 22.46 41.90
N SER A 211 -15.70 21.49 41.32
CA SER A 211 -15.32 20.83 40.07
C SER A 211 -15.23 21.84 38.93
N GLN A 212 -14.23 21.67 38.07
CA GLN A 212 -14.06 22.48 36.85
C GLN A 212 -15.11 22.14 35.78
N ARG A 213 -15.81 21.00 35.89
CA ARG A 213 -16.82 20.57 34.92
C ARG A 213 -18.20 21.12 35.28
N ALA A 214 -18.75 21.90 34.37
CA ALA A 214 -20.04 22.57 34.57
C ALA A 214 -21.20 21.59 34.83
N ASN A 215 -21.24 20.43 34.18
CA ASN A 215 -22.30 19.44 34.38
C ASN A 215 -22.28 18.83 35.78
N GLU A 216 -21.11 18.58 36.36
CA GLU A 216 -20.97 18.00 37.71
C GLU A 216 -21.36 19.05 38.75
N ARG A 217 -20.88 20.29 38.59
CA ARG A 217 -21.22 21.43 39.46
C ARG A 217 -22.72 21.70 39.49
N LEU A 218 -23.35 21.84 38.32
CA LEU A 218 -24.79 22.12 38.21
C LEU A 218 -25.65 20.96 38.75
N SER A 219 -25.21 19.72 38.50
CA SER A 219 -25.90 18.52 39.03
C SER A 219 -25.83 18.46 40.56
N ALA A 220 -24.69 18.84 41.16
CA ALA A 220 -24.54 18.95 42.61
C ALA A 220 -25.32 20.14 43.20
N GLN A 221 -25.34 21.30 42.52
CA GLN A 221 -26.16 22.47 42.91
C GLN A 221 -27.65 22.12 42.94
N ALA A 222 -28.12 21.35 41.96
CA ALA A 222 -29.52 20.92 41.90
C ALA A 222 -29.94 20.06 43.10
N LEU A 223 -29.07 19.14 43.55
CA LEU A 223 -29.33 18.32 44.74
C LEU A 223 -29.18 19.10 46.06
N SER A 224 -28.43 20.20 46.05
CA SER A 224 -28.21 21.06 47.24
C SER A 224 -29.31 22.13 47.44
N GLU A 225 -30.35 22.13 46.59
CA GLU A 225 -31.45 23.11 46.58
C GLU A 225 -30.99 24.60 46.52
N ASP A 226 -29.88 24.87 45.84
CA ASP A 226 -29.34 26.23 45.74
C ASP A 226 -30.17 27.13 44.79
N GLN A 227 -30.40 28.38 45.18
CA GLN A 227 -31.29 29.32 44.47
C GLN A 227 -30.70 29.86 43.15
N GLY A 228 -29.41 29.62 42.89
CA GLY A 228 -28.69 30.09 41.70
C GLY A 228 -28.75 29.17 40.47
N PHE A 229 -29.30 27.95 40.60
CA PHE A 229 -29.23 26.92 39.55
C PHE A 229 -29.77 27.39 38.20
N ASP A 230 -30.96 28.02 38.17
CA ASP A 230 -31.61 28.40 36.92
C ASP A 230 -30.76 29.44 36.13
N GLN A 231 -30.08 30.36 36.83
CA GLN A 231 -29.20 31.36 36.20
C GLN A 231 -27.93 30.73 35.63
N ASP A 232 -27.28 29.87 36.42
CA ASP A 232 -26.05 29.17 36.01
C ASP A 232 -26.33 28.18 34.85
N PHE A 233 -27.53 27.59 34.80
CA PHE A 233 -27.96 26.74 33.69
C PHE A 233 -28.18 27.54 32.41
N THR A 234 -28.92 28.65 32.46
CA THR A 234 -29.08 29.54 31.29
C THR A 234 -27.73 30.08 30.79
N GLU A 235 -26.79 30.37 31.69
CA GLU A 235 -25.43 30.77 31.31
C GLU A 235 -24.66 29.63 30.62
N LEU A 236 -24.78 28.39 31.12
CA LEU A 236 -24.20 27.23 30.46
C LEU A 236 -24.75 27.04 29.05
N LEU A 237 -26.06 27.19 28.84
CA LEU A 237 -26.69 27.02 27.53
C LEU A 237 -26.17 28.02 26.49
N ARG A 238 -25.66 29.19 26.90
CA ARG A 238 -25.05 30.17 25.99
C ARG A 238 -23.67 29.76 25.50
N HIS A 239 -22.96 28.93 26.26
CA HIS A 239 -21.56 28.59 26.00
C HIS A 239 -21.36 27.14 25.54
N ASP A 240 -22.09 26.18 26.13
CA ASP A 240 -21.95 24.76 25.86
C ASP A 240 -23.26 23.99 26.07
N ARG A 241 -24.02 23.87 24.97
CA ARG A 241 -25.33 23.21 24.91
C ARG A 241 -25.24 21.69 25.04
N ALA A 242 -24.14 21.08 24.59
CA ALA A 242 -23.93 19.63 24.72
C ALA A 242 -23.75 19.25 26.19
N THR A 243 -22.97 20.05 26.94
CA THR A 243 -22.85 19.90 28.39
C THR A 243 -24.18 20.21 29.10
N GLY A 244 -24.98 21.15 28.58
CA GLY A 244 -26.37 21.38 29.02
C GLY A 244 -27.25 20.13 28.90
N ALA A 245 -27.26 19.48 27.74
CA ALA A 245 -28.00 18.23 27.51
C ALA A 245 -27.54 17.08 28.44
N LYS A 246 -26.23 16.95 28.64
CA LYS A 246 -25.66 15.99 29.61
C LYS A 246 -26.10 16.27 31.05
N THR A 247 -26.19 17.55 31.43
CA THR A 247 -26.69 17.98 32.74
C THR A 247 -28.15 17.61 32.90
N LEU A 248 -29.00 17.87 31.89
CA LEU A 248 -30.42 17.48 31.90
C LEU A 248 -30.59 15.96 32.08
N ARG A 249 -29.75 15.15 31.40
CA ARG A 249 -29.74 13.69 31.57
C ARG A 249 -29.37 13.28 33.01
N PHE A 250 -28.35 13.91 33.59
CA PHE A 250 -27.92 13.65 34.96
C PHE A 250 -29.07 13.97 35.95
N LEU A 251 -29.70 15.13 35.80
CA LEU A 251 -30.84 15.55 36.63
C LEU A 251 -32.04 14.60 36.51
N THR A 252 -32.33 14.14 35.28
CA THR A 252 -33.40 13.18 35.01
C THR A 252 -33.11 11.82 35.66
N THR A 253 -31.86 11.37 35.60
CA THR A 253 -31.43 10.09 36.18
C THR A 253 -31.49 10.11 37.70
N MET A 254 -31.06 11.22 38.31
CA MET A 254 -31.05 11.40 39.77
C MET A 254 -32.43 11.78 40.34
N GLN A 255 -33.42 12.11 39.50
CA GLN A 255 -34.73 12.63 39.92
C GLN A 255 -34.64 13.87 40.82
N ALA A 256 -33.69 14.77 40.53
CA ALA A 256 -33.37 15.93 41.39
C ALA A 256 -34.50 16.98 41.44
N PHE A 257 -35.41 17.00 40.47
CA PHE A 257 -36.52 17.96 40.37
C PHE A 257 -37.83 17.28 39.97
N ASP A 258 -38.96 17.95 40.24
CA ASP A 258 -40.28 17.55 39.75
C ASP A 258 -40.34 17.52 38.21
N SER A 259 -41.16 16.61 37.66
CA SER A 259 -41.34 16.43 36.21
C SER A 259 -41.61 17.73 35.45
N HIS A 260 -42.38 18.66 36.04
CA HIS A 260 -42.68 19.95 35.42
C HIS A 260 -41.47 20.89 35.31
N LYS A 261 -40.53 20.84 36.26
CA LYS A 261 -39.33 21.68 36.21
C LYS A 261 -38.32 21.11 35.21
N LEU A 262 -38.22 19.78 35.10
CA LEU A 262 -37.40 19.13 34.07
C LEU A 262 -37.91 19.42 32.65
N GLU A 263 -39.23 19.43 32.43
CA GLU A 263 -39.83 19.82 31.15
C GLU A 263 -39.55 21.29 30.79
N ALA A 264 -39.58 22.20 31.77
CA ALA A 264 -39.27 23.62 31.53
C ALA A 264 -37.81 23.82 31.10
N LEU A 265 -36.87 23.13 31.75
CA LEU A 265 -35.44 23.15 31.40
C LEU A 265 -35.17 22.51 30.04
N ASP A 266 -35.92 21.47 29.68
CA ASP A 266 -35.84 20.83 28.37
C ASP A 266 -36.29 21.79 27.25
N ILE A 267 -37.39 22.51 27.46
CA ILE A 267 -37.87 23.53 26.50
C ILE A 267 -36.84 24.66 26.34
N GLU A 268 -36.23 25.12 27.43
CA GLU A 268 -35.18 26.15 27.39
C GLU A 268 -33.95 25.68 26.60
N LEU A 269 -33.53 24.43 26.82
CA LEU A 269 -32.44 23.81 26.06
C LEU A 269 -32.80 23.72 24.57
N GLN A 270 -34.00 23.25 24.22
CA GLN A 270 -34.45 23.12 22.83
C GLN A 270 -34.46 24.47 22.09
N GLN A 271 -34.95 25.53 22.74
CA GLN A 271 -34.97 26.90 22.17
C GLN A 271 -33.57 27.48 21.94
N SER A 272 -32.57 26.99 22.68
CA SER A 272 -31.19 27.45 22.56
C SER A 272 -30.41 26.83 21.40
N LEU A 273 -30.88 25.72 20.81
CA LEU A 273 -30.18 24.99 19.75
C LEU A 273 -30.11 25.80 18.44
N GLU A 274 -28.95 25.79 17.78
CA GLU A 274 -28.69 26.59 16.56
C GLU A 274 -28.43 25.75 15.31
N ASN A 275 -27.96 24.51 15.46
CA ASN A 275 -27.50 23.70 14.33
C ASN A 275 -27.76 22.20 14.50
N LEU A 276 -27.68 21.47 13.39
CA LEU A 276 -27.97 20.03 13.35
C LEU A 276 -26.99 19.17 14.17
N THR A 277 -25.76 19.64 14.40
CA THR A 277 -24.79 18.96 15.26
C THR A 277 -25.22 19.00 16.72
N GLU A 278 -25.64 20.16 17.20
CA GLU A 278 -26.18 20.34 18.54
C GLU A 278 -27.48 19.54 18.75
N VAL A 279 -28.33 19.45 17.71
CA VAL A 279 -29.52 18.56 17.73
C VAL A 279 -29.12 17.10 17.89
N ALA A 280 -28.06 16.65 17.20
CA ALA A 280 -27.57 15.28 17.33
C ALA A 280 -27.00 14.99 18.74
N ASP A 281 -26.27 15.94 19.32
CA ASP A 281 -25.76 15.84 20.69
C ASP A 281 -26.89 15.84 21.72
N TYR A 282 -27.90 16.70 21.53
CA TYR A 282 -29.12 16.70 22.33
C TYR A 282 -29.84 15.34 22.26
N SER A 283 -30.10 14.82 21.06
CA SER A 283 -30.75 13.52 20.88
C SER A 283 -29.94 12.37 21.45
N LYS A 284 -28.61 12.46 21.47
CA LYS A 284 -27.73 11.45 22.07
C LYS A 284 -27.82 11.40 23.59
N GLU A 285 -27.92 12.55 24.25
CA GLU A 285 -27.97 12.58 25.73
C GLU A 285 -29.40 12.45 26.27
N VAL A 286 -30.40 13.04 25.61
CA VAL A 286 -31.80 13.07 26.07
C VAL A 286 -32.63 11.92 25.49
N GLY A 287 -32.21 11.35 24.35
CA GLY A 287 -32.93 10.25 23.68
C GLY A 287 -34.22 10.69 22.95
N LYS A 288 -34.39 11.99 22.70
CA LYS A 288 -35.55 12.57 22.00
C LYS A 288 -35.10 13.53 20.89
N THR A 289 -35.98 13.81 19.94
CA THR A 289 -35.81 14.90 18.96
C THR A 289 -36.44 16.20 19.48
N PRO A 290 -35.85 17.38 19.17
CA PRO A 290 -36.46 18.66 19.50
C PRO A 290 -37.71 18.90 18.64
N GLU A 291 -38.67 19.67 19.15
CA GLU A 291 -39.93 19.95 18.42
C GLU A 291 -39.70 20.78 17.14
N ASP A 292 -38.71 21.67 17.14
CA ASP A 292 -38.37 22.57 16.02
C ASP A 292 -37.36 21.96 15.00
N ILE A 293 -37.37 20.63 14.82
CA ILE A 293 -36.37 19.94 13.98
C ILE A 293 -36.35 20.42 12.52
N GLU A 294 -37.49 20.83 11.98
CA GLU A 294 -37.60 21.24 10.56
C GLU A 294 -36.76 22.47 10.23
N LYS A 295 -36.63 23.42 11.15
CA LYS A 295 -35.78 24.60 10.94
C LYS A 295 -34.32 24.21 10.73
N PHE A 296 -33.84 23.20 11.47
CA PHE A 296 -32.46 22.74 11.36
C PHE A 296 -32.25 21.89 10.10
N VAL A 297 -33.28 21.20 9.62
CA VAL A 297 -33.27 20.46 8.35
C VAL A 297 -33.22 21.44 7.17
N GLU A 298 -33.97 22.53 7.21
CA GLU A 298 -33.95 23.58 6.18
C GLU A 298 -32.62 24.34 6.12
N ASP A 299 -31.94 24.53 7.25
CA ASP A 299 -30.63 25.19 7.32
C ASP A 299 -29.45 24.30 6.89
N ALA A 300 -29.62 22.97 6.92
CA ALA A 300 -28.56 22.01 6.71
C ALA A 300 -27.85 22.13 5.33
N PRO A 301 -28.56 22.32 4.20
CA PRO A 301 -27.96 22.41 2.87
C PRO A 301 -26.95 23.55 2.70
N LEU A 302 -27.09 24.63 3.49
CA LEU A 302 -26.20 25.80 3.44
C LEU A 302 -24.94 25.62 4.30
N LYS A 303 -25.00 24.80 5.34
CA LYS A 303 -23.95 24.71 6.38
C LYS A 303 -23.12 23.43 6.29
N TYR A 304 -23.69 22.33 5.81
CA TYR A 304 -23.07 21.01 5.87
C TYR A 304 -22.96 20.35 4.50
N ARG A 305 -21.94 19.49 4.36
CA ARG A 305 -21.86 18.53 3.26
C ARG A 305 -22.89 17.42 3.45
N TYR A 306 -23.43 16.89 2.35
CA TYR A 306 -24.51 15.90 2.38
C TYR A 306 -24.18 14.64 3.21
N ASP A 307 -22.95 14.13 3.10
CA ASP A 307 -22.47 12.97 3.87
C ASP A 307 -22.48 13.22 5.39
N VAL A 308 -22.04 14.40 5.81
CA VAL A 308 -22.01 14.79 7.22
C VAL A 308 -23.43 14.93 7.76
N ALA A 309 -24.31 15.61 7.02
CA ALA A 309 -25.71 15.78 7.40
C ALA A 309 -26.45 14.44 7.51
N MET A 310 -26.19 13.52 6.58
CA MET A 310 -26.71 12.15 6.62
C MET A 310 -26.17 11.34 7.79
N GLY A 311 -24.88 11.48 8.13
CA GLY A 311 -24.29 10.86 9.32
C GLY A 311 -24.90 11.37 10.64
N LEU A 312 -25.18 12.67 10.72
CA LEU A 312 -25.90 13.26 11.87
C LEU A 312 -27.33 12.73 11.95
N ALA A 313 -28.04 12.62 10.83
CA ALA A 313 -29.38 12.04 10.76
C ALA A 313 -29.41 10.56 11.19
N GLU A 314 -28.40 9.76 10.83
CA GLU A 314 -28.24 8.38 11.31
C GLU A 314 -28.01 8.31 12.83
N SER A 315 -27.21 9.22 13.37
CA SER A 315 -26.98 9.33 14.81
C SER A 315 -28.26 9.68 15.56
N ILE A 316 -29.04 10.65 15.05
CA ILE A 316 -30.34 11.03 15.61
C ILE A 316 -31.28 9.82 15.60
N LYS A 317 -31.45 9.16 14.45
CA LYS A 317 -32.30 7.97 14.32
C LYS A 317 -31.92 6.86 15.31
N LYS A 318 -30.64 6.63 15.53
CA LYS A 318 -30.17 5.58 16.46
C LYS A 318 -30.58 5.86 17.91
N GLN A 319 -30.67 7.13 18.30
CA GLN A 319 -30.88 7.54 19.70
C GLN A 319 -32.34 7.91 19.98
N SER A 320 -32.99 8.64 19.08
CA SER A 320 -34.40 9.07 19.22
C SER A 320 -35.41 8.13 18.56
N GLY A 321 -34.97 7.31 17.59
CA GLY A 321 -35.85 6.47 16.77
C GLY A 321 -36.51 7.17 15.58
N GLU A 322 -36.40 8.50 15.46
CA GLU A 322 -37.00 9.27 14.36
C GLU A 322 -36.06 9.33 13.13
N ASP A 323 -36.60 9.07 11.92
CA ASP A 323 -35.82 9.11 10.67
C ASP A 323 -36.05 10.42 9.91
N ILE A 324 -35.06 11.30 9.91
CA ILE A 324 -35.10 12.62 9.24
C ILE A 324 -34.42 12.62 7.86
N ARG A 325 -33.86 11.49 7.41
CA ARG A 325 -33.02 11.42 6.21
C ARG A 325 -33.76 11.82 4.93
N GLU A 326 -35.04 11.49 4.83
CA GLU A 326 -35.86 11.86 3.68
C GLU A 326 -36.09 13.38 3.62
N ARG A 327 -36.52 13.98 4.74
CA ARG A 327 -36.75 15.43 4.85
C ARG A 327 -35.47 16.21 4.57
N LEU A 328 -34.33 15.69 5.03
CA LEU A 328 -33.02 16.27 4.72
C LEU A 328 -32.70 16.21 3.23
N THR A 329 -32.97 15.07 2.57
CA THR A 329 -32.74 14.93 1.13
C THR A 329 -33.68 15.84 0.32
N GLU A 330 -34.92 16.02 0.75
CA GLU A 330 -35.86 17.00 0.18
C GLU A 330 -35.32 18.43 0.31
N ALA A 331 -34.81 18.83 1.48
CA ALA A 331 -34.23 20.16 1.69
C ALA A 331 -33.00 20.41 0.78
N TYR A 332 -32.11 19.42 0.62
CA TYR A 332 -30.97 19.51 -0.29
C TYR A 332 -31.39 19.60 -1.76
N ARG A 333 -32.49 18.94 -2.16
CA ARG A 333 -33.07 19.05 -3.50
C ARG A 333 -33.66 20.44 -3.76
N ASP A 334 -34.43 20.95 -2.81
CA ASP A 334 -35.18 22.20 -2.98
C ASP A 334 -34.24 23.42 -2.96
N GLN A 335 -33.21 23.38 -2.12
CA GLN A 335 -32.19 24.44 -2.01
C GLN A 335 -30.93 24.16 -2.84
N PHE A 336 -31.00 23.25 -3.81
CA PHE A 336 -29.86 22.87 -4.64
C PHE A 336 -29.21 24.09 -5.31
N ASP A 337 -30.02 24.95 -5.94
CA ASP A 337 -29.54 26.11 -6.69
C ASP A 337 -29.12 27.29 -5.81
N THR A 338 -29.63 27.37 -4.58
CA THR A 338 -29.42 28.50 -3.66
C THR A 338 -28.23 28.33 -2.72
N GLY A 339 -27.71 27.11 -2.57
CA GLY A 339 -26.47 26.87 -1.82
C GLY A 339 -26.05 25.42 -1.66
N ALA A 340 -26.96 24.45 -1.81
CA ALA A 340 -26.59 23.04 -1.65
C ALA A 340 -25.69 22.52 -2.79
N ARG A 341 -25.63 23.22 -3.92
CA ARG A 341 -24.78 22.91 -5.07
C ARG A 341 -23.35 22.59 -4.64
N GLU A 342 -22.70 23.42 -3.83
CA GLU A 342 -21.29 23.17 -3.46
C GLU A 342 -21.10 22.05 -2.42
N ASN A 343 -22.20 21.58 -1.82
CA ASN A 343 -22.20 20.65 -0.69
C ASN A 343 -22.61 19.21 -1.06
N VAL A 344 -22.94 18.95 -2.34
CA VAL A 344 -23.37 17.65 -2.87
C VAL A 344 -22.43 17.16 -3.97
N ASP A 345 -21.93 15.93 -3.82
CA ASP A 345 -21.06 15.23 -4.78
C ASP A 345 -21.54 13.80 -5.09
N LEU A 346 -21.13 13.26 -6.25
CA LEU A 346 -21.49 11.90 -6.67
C LEU A 346 -21.06 10.79 -5.69
N PRO A 347 -19.84 10.78 -5.11
CA PRO A 347 -19.48 9.77 -4.11
C PRO A 347 -20.39 9.79 -2.89
N GLN A 348 -20.79 10.98 -2.43
CA GLN A 348 -21.69 11.12 -1.27
C GLN A 348 -23.07 10.53 -1.57
N LEU A 349 -23.61 10.78 -2.77
CA LEU A 349 -24.90 10.24 -3.19
C LEU A 349 -24.88 8.71 -3.38
N ALA A 350 -23.73 8.15 -3.77
CA ALA A 350 -23.54 6.70 -3.91
C ALA A 350 -23.40 6.00 -2.55
N GLU A 351 -22.64 6.59 -1.61
CA GLU A 351 -22.43 6.03 -0.28
C GLU A 351 -23.68 6.13 0.62
N LYS A 352 -24.39 7.27 0.56
CA LYS A 352 -25.57 7.57 1.39
C LYS A 352 -26.86 7.44 0.59
N GLU A 353 -27.06 6.25 0.01
CA GLU A 353 -28.25 5.93 -0.77
C GLU A 353 -29.53 5.89 0.10
N ILE A 354 -30.59 6.55 -0.37
CA ILE A 354 -31.95 6.41 0.14
C ILE A 354 -32.86 5.97 -1.01
N ASP A 355 -33.73 4.99 -0.76
CA ASP A 355 -34.76 4.59 -1.73
C ASP A 355 -35.93 5.59 -1.70
N SER A 356 -35.70 6.77 -2.30
CA SER A 356 -36.72 7.82 -2.39
C SER A 356 -36.67 8.60 -3.69
N GLN A 357 -37.80 9.24 -4.00
CA GLN A 357 -37.92 10.08 -5.19
C GLN A 357 -37.03 11.33 -5.09
N SER A 358 -36.89 11.88 -3.89
CA SER A 358 -36.08 13.05 -3.59
C SER A 358 -34.60 12.81 -3.90
N TRP A 359 -34.08 11.62 -3.59
CA TRP A 359 -32.71 11.22 -3.94
C TRP A 359 -32.49 11.12 -5.46
N LYS A 360 -33.46 10.52 -6.19
CA LYS A 360 -33.38 10.39 -7.66
C LYS A 360 -33.33 11.76 -8.35
N GLU A 361 -34.15 12.70 -7.89
CA GLU A 361 -34.19 14.08 -8.40
C GLU A 361 -32.91 14.86 -8.05
N LEU A 362 -32.37 14.67 -6.85
CA LEU A 362 -31.10 15.27 -6.44
C LEU A 362 -29.92 14.75 -7.28
N LEU A 363 -29.91 13.44 -7.58
CA LEU A 363 -28.94 12.83 -8.48
C LEU A 363 -29.03 13.43 -9.89
N GLU A 364 -30.24 13.58 -10.43
CA GLU A 364 -30.44 14.17 -11.76
C GLU A 364 -29.92 15.61 -11.81
N LYS A 365 -30.26 16.45 -10.82
CA LYS A 365 -29.74 17.82 -10.72
C LYS A 365 -28.22 17.88 -10.65
N GLN A 366 -27.58 16.98 -9.90
CA GLN A 366 -26.12 16.95 -9.82
C GLN A 366 -25.47 16.50 -11.13
N ILE A 367 -26.08 15.58 -11.87
CA ILE A 367 -25.59 15.14 -13.18
C ILE A 367 -25.73 16.26 -14.21
N ASP A 368 -26.86 16.96 -14.23
CA ASP A 368 -27.09 18.11 -15.11
C ASP A 368 -26.11 19.23 -14.82
N ARG A 369 -25.85 19.51 -13.54
CA ARG A 369 -24.79 20.45 -13.14
C ARG A 369 -23.42 20.04 -13.67
N ILE A 370 -23.03 18.76 -13.57
CA ILE A 370 -21.73 18.30 -14.11
C ILE A 370 -21.65 18.50 -15.62
N ILE A 371 -22.77 18.31 -16.32
CA ILE A 371 -22.87 18.56 -17.76
C ILE A 371 -22.73 20.06 -18.07
N ASP A 372 -23.46 20.91 -17.37
CA ASP A 372 -23.40 22.37 -17.56
C ASP A 372 -22.04 22.96 -17.19
N ASP A 373 -21.44 22.50 -16.08
CA ASP A 373 -20.10 22.91 -15.63
C ASP A 373 -19.01 22.43 -16.61
N SER A 374 -19.27 21.38 -17.39
CA SER A 374 -18.32 20.89 -18.39
C SER A 374 -18.18 21.84 -19.57
N ASP A 375 -19.25 22.54 -19.96
CA ASP A 375 -19.25 23.46 -21.11
C ASP A 375 -18.39 24.71 -20.87
N CYS A 376 -18.17 25.07 -19.60
CA CYS A 376 -17.27 26.16 -19.21
C CYS A 376 -15.78 25.76 -19.19
N ARG A 377 -15.44 24.49 -19.43
CA ARG A 377 -14.06 23.97 -19.35
C ARG A 377 -13.41 23.88 -20.73
N ALA A 378 -12.07 23.86 -20.74
CA ALA A 378 -11.29 23.75 -21.97
C ALA A 378 -11.43 22.40 -22.70
N SER A 379 -11.79 21.32 -21.98
CA SER A 379 -12.04 19.98 -22.53
C SER A 379 -13.29 19.35 -21.90
N PRO A 380 -14.49 19.75 -22.36
CA PRO A 380 -15.77 19.26 -21.83
C PRO A 380 -15.88 17.73 -21.90
N GLU A 381 -15.51 17.14 -23.03
CA GLU A 381 -15.60 15.70 -23.31
C GLU A 381 -14.75 14.85 -22.36
N HIS A 382 -13.53 15.30 -22.03
CA HIS A 382 -12.64 14.61 -21.10
C HIS A 382 -13.11 14.70 -19.65
N HIS A 383 -13.70 15.83 -19.26
CA HIS A 383 -14.27 15.99 -17.92
C HIS A 383 -15.44 15.03 -17.70
N LEU A 384 -16.35 14.96 -18.68
CA LEU A 384 -17.49 14.04 -18.66
C LEU A 384 -17.07 12.57 -18.71
N LEU A 385 -16.06 12.22 -19.52
CA LEU A 385 -15.52 10.87 -19.57
C LEU A 385 -14.94 10.44 -18.21
N LYS A 386 -14.21 11.34 -17.54
CA LYS A 386 -13.67 11.08 -16.20
C LYS A 386 -14.79 10.90 -15.17
N ALA A 387 -15.81 11.75 -15.20
CA ALA A 387 -16.97 11.65 -14.32
C ALA A 387 -17.70 10.31 -14.55
N ALA A 388 -17.97 9.92 -15.80
CA ALA A 388 -18.62 8.65 -16.13
C ALA A 388 -17.80 7.43 -15.66
N ALA A 389 -16.48 7.46 -15.83
CA ALA A 389 -15.59 6.39 -15.36
C ALA A 389 -15.62 6.28 -13.82
N GLN A 390 -15.52 7.39 -13.10
CA GLN A 390 -15.60 7.43 -11.63
C GLN A 390 -16.96 6.92 -11.13
N SER A 391 -18.06 7.34 -11.77
CA SER A 391 -19.42 6.88 -11.42
C SER A 391 -19.63 5.38 -11.67
N SER A 392 -18.93 4.78 -12.63
CA SER A 392 -18.97 3.33 -12.87
C SER A 392 -18.36 2.55 -11.70
N ASP A 393 -17.27 3.06 -11.12
CA ASP A 393 -16.63 2.44 -9.96
C ASP A 393 -17.52 2.54 -8.71
N LEU A 394 -18.17 3.70 -8.51
CA LEU A 394 -19.09 3.97 -7.40
C LEU A 394 -20.38 3.12 -7.46
N LYS A 395 -20.72 2.54 -8.61
CA LYS A 395 -21.87 1.63 -8.75
C LYS A 395 -21.82 0.45 -7.77
N LYS A 396 -20.62 0.06 -7.32
CA LYS A 396 -20.43 -1.06 -6.38
C LYS A 396 -20.96 -0.74 -4.98
N GLU A 397 -21.06 0.53 -4.62
CA GLU A 397 -21.45 1.00 -3.27
C GLU A 397 -22.97 1.07 -3.11
N ILE A 398 -23.71 1.17 -4.22
CA ILE A 398 -25.17 1.20 -4.24
C ILE A 398 -25.71 -0.21 -3.91
N GLU A 399 -26.70 -0.31 -3.04
CA GLU A 399 -27.32 -1.57 -2.64
C GLU A 399 -28.58 -1.85 -3.48
N SER A 400 -29.49 -0.88 -3.60
CA SER A 400 -30.80 -1.11 -4.25
C SER A 400 -30.70 -1.35 -5.75
N ALA A 401 -31.48 -2.32 -6.23
CA ALA A 401 -31.57 -2.64 -7.66
C ALA A 401 -32.25 -1.52 -8.47
N GLU A 402 -33.15 -0.75 -7.86
CA GLU A 402 -33.87 0.34 -8.54
C GLU A 402 -32.97 1.57 -8.69
N ASN A 403 -32.31 1.98 -7.61
CA ASN A 403 -31.34 3.07 -7.65
C ASN A 403 -30.12 2.75 -8.51
N LYS A 404 -29.69 1.49 -8.59
CA LYS A 404 -28.70 1.03 -9.59
C LYS A 404 -29.15 1.31 -11.02
N ARG A 405 -30.44 1.16 -11.34
CA ARG A 405 -30.95 1.44 -12.69
C ARG A 405 -30.95 2.94 -12.98
N GLU A 406 -31.39 3.76 -12.04
CA GLU A 406 -31.33 5.22 -12.19
C GLU A 406 -29.89 5.72 -12.28
N TRP A 407 -28.99 5.21 -11.44
CA TRP A 407 -27.56 5.50 -11.52
C TRP A 407 -26.96 5.14 -12.88
N MET A 408 -27.34 3.99 -13.45
CA MET A 408 -26.91 3.59 -14.79
C MET A 408 -27.44 4.51 -15.88
N LYS A 409 -28.68 4.99 -15.77
CA LYS A 409 -29.22 6.00 -16.71
C LYS A 409 -28.43 7.32 -16.60
N SER A 410 -28.08 7.74 -15.39
CA SER A 410 -27.24 8.91 -15.15
C SER A 410 -25.83 8.76 -15.74
N ILE A 411 -25.18 7.58 -15.57
CA ILE A 411 -23.90 7.27 -16.22
C ILE A 411 -24.05 7.30 -17.75
N GLN A 412 -25.14 6.75 -18.29
CA GLN A 412 -25.42 6.77 -19.71
C GLN A 412 -25.55 8.21 -20.24
N LYS A 413 -26.25 9.08 -19.50
CA LYS A 413 -26.41 10.50 -19.83
C LYS A 413 -25.05 11.22 -19.90
N LEU A 414 -24.15 10.94 -18.95
CA LEU A 414 -22.77 11.46 -18.97
C LEU A 414 -21.95 10.92 -20.15
N ALA A 415 -22.07 9.63 -20.45
CA ALA A 415 -21.36 8.99 -21.56
C ALA A 415 -21.81 9.51 -22.92
N ASP A 416 -23.12 9.65 -23.12
CA ASP A 416 -23.71 10.20 -24.35
C ASP A 416 -23.35 11.68 -24.51
N SER A 417 -23.34 12.45 -23.42
CA SER A 417 -22.91 13.87 -23.41
C SER A 417 -21.43 14.04 -23.74
N SER A 418 -20.57 13.11 -23.31
CA SER A 418 -19.15 13.07 -23.66
C SER A 418 -18.94 12.78 -25.14
N VAL A 419 -19.71 11.84 -25.70
CA VAL A 419 -19.67 11.48 -27.13
C VAL A 419 -20.17 12.63 -28.01
N GLU A 420 -21.22 13.35 -27.60
CA GLU A 420 -21.76 14.49 -28.35
C GLU A 420 -20.77 15.65 -28.50
N ARG A 421 -19.95 15.89 -27.47
CA ARG A 421 -19.00 17.01 -27.38
C ARG A 421 -17.63 16.71 -28.00
N ALA A 422 -17.41 15.52 -28.54
CA ALA A 422 -16.18 15.15 -29.23
C ALA A 422 -15.93 16.05 -30.46
N GLN A 423 -14.72 16.63 -30.57
CA GLN A 423 -14.38 17.58 -31.64
C GLN A 423 -13.61 16.93 -32.78
N THR A 424 -12.88 15.84 -32.52
CA THR A 424 -12.10 15.12 -33.54
C THR A 424 -12.46 13.64 -33.65
N LYS A 425 -12.20 13.05 -34.83
CA LYS A 425 -12.36 11.60 -35.08
C LYS A 425 -11.54 10.74 -34.11
N THR A 426 -10.34 11.21 -33.76
CA THR A 426 -9.43 10.53 -32.83
C THR A 426 -9.95 10.59 -31.39
N GLU A 427 -10.51 11.72 -30.97
CA GLU A 427 -11.16 11.85 -29.66
C GLU A 427 -12.36 10.93 -29.54
N LEU A 428 -13.26 10.91 -30.53
CA LEU A 428 -14.42 10.02 -30.51
C LEU A 428 -14.01 8.55 -30.35
N ARG A 429 -12.99 8.10 -31.08
CA ARG A 429 -12.44 6.75 -30.94
C ARG A 429 -11.90 6.48 -29.53
N ASN A 430 -11.16 7.44 -28.96
CA ASN A 430 -10.59 7.30 -27.63
C ASN A 430 -11.66 7.30 -26.53
N ILE A 431 -12.70 8.13 -26.66
CA ILE A 431 -13.84 8.19 -25.74
C ILE A 431 -14.58 6.85 -25.74
N VAL A 432 -14.99 6.35 -26.90
CA VAL A 432 -15.71 5.05 -27.01
C VAL A 432 -14.85 3.90 -26.48
N LYS A 433 -13.55 3.87 -26.81
CA LYS A 433 -12.63 2.84 -26.31
C LYS A 433 -12.48 2.89 -24.78
N THR A 434 -12.42 4.09 -24.21
CA THR A 434 -12.28 4.27 -22.76
C THR A 434 -13.57 3.88 -22.04
N LEU A 435 -14.74 4.31 -22.54
CA LEU A 435 -16.04 3.91 -21.99
C LEU A 435 -16.22 2.38 -22.00
N ARG A 436 -15.86 1.71 -23.10
CA ARG A 436 -15.90 0.24 -23.18
C ARG A 436 -14.99 -0.45 -22.16
N ARG A 437 -13.80 0.10 -21.87
CA ARG A 437 -12.92 -0.44 -20.81
C ARG A 437 -13.58 -0.38 -19.42
N HIS A 438 -14.44 0.60 -19.19
CA HIS A 438 -15.21 0.76 -17.95
C HIS A 438 -16.58 0.07 -18.01
N ASN A 439 -16.83 -0.80 -18.99
CA ASN A 439 -18.11 -1.49 -19.23
C ASN A 439 -19.31 -0.54 -19.41
N ILE A 440 -19.08 0.65 -19.97
CA ILE A 440 -20.12 1.61 -20.35
C ILE A 440 -20.26 1.59 -21.87
N GLU A 441 -21.47 1.33 -22.35
CA GLU A 441 -21.78 1.31 -23.78
C GLU A 441 -22.55 2.58 -24.17
N PRO A 442 -21.89 3.57 -24.80
CA PRO A 442 -22.58 4.75 -25.31
C PRO A 442 -23.64 4.37 -26.36
N THR A 443 -24.70 5.16 -26.44
CA THR A 443 -25.86 4.86 -27.29
C THR A 443 -25.46 4.84 -28.77
N HIS A 444 -25.82 3.79 -29.49
CA HIS A 444 -25.44 3.61 -30.90
C HIS A 444 -25.85 4.79 -31.81
N ASP A 445 -27.01 5.39 -31.52
CA ASP A 445 -27.52 6.57 -32.24
C ASP A 445 -26.60 7.79 -32.05
N MET A 446 -26.07 8.00 -30.85
CA MET A 446 -25.17 9.11 -30.54
C MET A 446 -23.81 8.95 -31.22
N ILE A 447 -23.24 7.74 -31.20
CA ILE A 447 -21.98 7.44 -31.90
C ILE A 447 -22.12 7.69 -33.41
N ARG A 448 -23.26 7.27 -33.99
CA ARG A 448 -23.54 7.48 -35.42
C ARG A 448 -23.67 8.96 -35.76
N LYS A 449 -24.51 9.69 -35.02
CA LYS A 449 -24.72 11.14 -35.22
C LYS A 449 -23.42 11.93 -35.10
N THR A 450 -22.61 11.68 -34.08
CA THR A 450 -21.33 12.38 -33.93
C THR A 450 -20.30 11.93 -34.97
N GLY A 451 -20.26 10.64 -35.30
CA GLY A 451 -19.38 10.12 -36.37
C GLY A 451 -19.67 10.74 -37.74
N GLU A 452 -20.97 10.89 -38.08
CA GLU A 452 -21.42 11.58 -39.30
C GLU A 452 -21.06 13.07 -39.27
N LYS A 453 -21.30 13.76 -38.15
CA LYS A 453 -20.91 15.17 -37.95
C LYS A 453 -19.40 15.40 -38.14
N LEU A 454 -18.57 14.45 -37.72
CA LEU A 454 -17.11 14.51 -37.83
C LEU A 454 -16.58 13.99 -39.19
N GLY A 455 -17.48 13.61 -40.11
CA GLY A 455 -17.13 13.13 -41.45
C GLY A 455 -16.40 11.78 -41.46
N MET A 456 -16.66 10.91 -40.48
CA MET A 456 -16.17 9.52 -40.48
C MET A 456 -16.87 8.71 -41.56
N SER A 457 -16.15 7.77 -42.19
CA SER A 457 -16.78 6.88 -43.16
C SER A 457 -17.69 5.87 -42.45
N GLU A 458 -18.67 5.32 -43.17
CA GLU A 458 -19.57 4.29 -42.63
C GLU A 458 -18.78 3.09 -42.08
N ALA A 459 -17.65 2.73 -42.71
CA ALA A 459 -16.74 1.70 -42.22
C ALA A 459 -16.07 2.06 -40.89
N GLU A 460 -15.67 3.33 -40.69
CA GLU A 460 -15.06 3.80 -39.44
C GLU A 460 -16.09 3.90 -38.30
N ILE A 461 -17.34 4.24 -38.61
CA ILE A 461 -18.45 4.28 -37.63
C ILE A 461 -18.84 2.85 -37.24
N LEU A 462 -18.89 1.93 -38.19
CA LEU A 462 -19.14 0.51 -37.92
C LEU A 462 -18.00 -0.14 -37.13
N GLU A 463 -16.74 0.27 -37.35
CA GLU A 463 -15.57 -0.16 -36.55
C GLU A 463 -15.75 0.20 -35.06
N LEU A 464 -16.32 1.38 -34.77
CA LEU A 464 -16.63 1.80 -33.41
C LEU A 464 -17.81 1.03 -32.80
N LEU A 465 -18.74 0.56 -33.62
CA LEU A 465 -19.92 -0.18 -33.18
C LEU A 465 -19.61 -1.67 -32.98
N ASN A 466 -18.85 -2.34 -33.86
CA ASN A 466 -18.49 -3.76 -33.72
C ASN A 466 -17.31 -4.23 -34.64
N PRO A 467 -16.21 -4.80 -34.12
CA PRO A 467 -15.15 -5.40 -34.95
C PRO A 467 -15.57 -6.77 -35.51
N SER A 468 -16.27 -6.79 -36.65
CA SER A 468 -16.77 -8.04 -37.25
C SER A 468 -15.85 -8.57 -38.37
N PHE A 469 -15.92 -9.89 -38.62
CA PHE A 469 -15.23 -10.60 -39.71
C PHE A 469 -15.34 -9.90 -41.08
N GLU A 470 -16.51 -9.32 -41.39
CA GLU A 470 -16.76 -8.63 -42.65
C GLU A 470 -15.94 -7.34 -42.79
N VAL A 471 -15.68 -6.64 -41.69
CA VAL A 471 -14.84 -5.43 -41.68
C VAL A 471 -13.40 -5.80 -42.01
N ILE A 472 -12.87 -6.84 -41.37
CA ILE A 472 -11.49 -7.31 -41.61
C ILE A 472 -11.35 -7.80 -43.06
N LYS A 473 -12.36 -8.50 -43.59
CA LYS A 473 -12.41 -8.96 -44.99
C LYS A 473 -12.42 -7.79 -45.98
N LYS A 474 -13.16 -6.71 -45.70
CA LYS A 474 -13.16 -5.49 -46.52
C LYS A 474 -11.80 -4.79 -46.49
N LEU A 475 -11.18 -4.65 -45.32
CA LEU A 475 -9.85 -4.00 -45.17
C LEU A 475 -8.74 -4.75 -45.92
N ILE A 476 -8.74 -6.09 -45.89
CA ILE A 476 -7.78 -6.89 -46.67
C ILE A 476 -8.05 -6.76 -48.17
N ASN A 477 -9.32 -6.69 -48.59
CA ASN A 477 -9.69 -6.46 -49.99
C ASN A 477 -9.25 -5.09 -50.51
N GLU A 478 -9.31 -4.06 -49.66
CA GLU A 478 -8.82 -2.70 -49.92
C GLU A 478 -7.28 -2.62 -49.94
N GLY A 479 -6.58 -3.70 -49.55
CA GLY A 479 -5.12 -3.79 -49.63
C GLY A 479 -4.39 -3.12 -48.49
N LEU A 480 -5.02 -2.96 -47.33
CA LEU A 480 -4.40 -2.36 -46.15
C LEU A 480 -3.19 -3.20 -45.68
N GLN A 481 -1.99 -2.64 -45.66
CA GLN A 481 -0.74 -3.32 -45.29
C GLN A 481 -0.29 -3.06 -43.84
N ASP A 482 -1.15 -2.46 -43.01
CA ASP A 482 -0.85 -2.17 -41.61
C ASP A 482 -1.06 -3.42 -40.73
N PHE A 483 0.06 -4.02 -40.31
CA PHE A 483 0.09 -5.23 -39.50
C PHE A 483 -0.58 -5.03 -38.13
N ASP A 484 -0.24 -3.97 -37.41
CA ASP A 484 -0.69 -3.76 -36.03
C ASP A 484 -2.21 -3.55 -35.99
N ARG A 485 -2.74 -2.81 -36.97
CA ARG A 485 -4.18 -2.59 -37.12
C ARG A 485 -4.93 -3.89 -37.42
N LEU A 486 -4.43 -4.71 -38.35
CA LEU A 486 -5.07 -5.98 -38.71
C LEU A 486 -4.98 -7.00 -37.58
N TYR A 487 -3.82 -7.12 -36.94
CA TYR A 487 -3.63 -8.02 -35.80
C TYR A 487 -4.55 -7.66 -34.63
N GLY A 488 -4.65 -6.38 -34.26
CA GLY A 488 -5.54 -5.93 -33.18
C GLY A 488 -7.02 -6.21 -33.43
N LEU A 489 -7.47 -6.04 -34.68
CA LEU A 489 -8.83 -6.38 -35.09
C LEU A 489 -9.07 -7.90 -35.06
N MET A 490 -8.14 -8.70 -35.58
CA MET A 490 -8.27 -10.17 -35.59
C MET A 490 -8.22 -10.77 -34.18
N SER A 491 -7.38 -10.23 -33.29
CA SER A 491 -7.27 -10.70 -31.91
C SER A 491 -8.50 -10.34 -31.05
N SER A 492 -9.19 -9.24 -31.38
CA SER A 492 -10.38 -8.79 -30.63
C SER A 492 -11.69 -9.38 -31.16
N ALA A 493 -11.74 -9.78 -32.43
CA ALA A 493 -12.96 -10.25 -33.09
C ALA A 493 -13.37 -11.69 -32.74
N GLY A 494 -12.52 -12.49 -32.06
CA GLY A 494 -12.87 -13.86 -31.66
C GLY A 494 -13.21 -14.79 -32.83
N LEU A 495 -12.47 -14.66 -33.94
CA LEU A 495 -12.75 -15.36 -35.20
C LEU A 495 -12.55 -16.88 -35.10
N THR A 496 -13.36 -17.65 -35.82
CA THR A 496 -13.18 -19.10 -35.96
C THR A 496 -12.00 -19.46 -36.86
N SER A 497 -11.38 -20.64 -36.68
CA SER A 497 -10.28 -21.10 -37.54
C SER A 497 -10.65 -21.16 -39.04
N GLN A 498 -11.93 -21.37 -39.37
CA GLN A 498 -12.40 -21.34 -40.75
C GLN A 498 -12.44 -19.92 -41.31
N GLN A 499 -12.91 -18.95 -40.53
CA GLN A 499 -12.88 -17.53 -40.89
C GLN A 499 -11.45 -17.00 -41.03
N LEU A 500 -10.56 -17.36 -40.11
CA LEU A 500 -9.13 -17.00 -40.21
C LEU A 500 -8.48 -17.59 -41.47
N ARG A 501 -8.86 -18.82 -41.85
CA ARG A 501 -8.40 -19.43 -43.10
C ARG A 501 -8.89 -18.68 -44.33
N GLU A 502 -10.17 -18.28 -44.36
CA GLU A 502 -10.71 -17.45 -45.45
C GLU A 502 -9.97 -16.12 -45.57
N LEU A 503 -9.62 -15.48 -44.45
CA LEU A 503 -8.82 -14.25 -44.45
C LEU A 503 -7.38 -14.49 -44.90
N ALA A 504 -6.77 -15.62 -44.52
CA ALA A 504 -5.43 -16.00 -44.98
C ALA A 504 -5.40 -16.28 -46.49
N ASP A 505 -6.38 -17.01 -47.01
CA ASP A 505 -6.49 -17.31 -48.44
C ASP A 505 -6.74 -16.02 -49.24
N LEU A 506 -7.56 -15.10 -48.72
CA LEU A 506 -7.77 -13.77 -49.28
C LEU A 506 -6.47 -12.95 -49.28
N ALA A 507 -5.76 -12.91 -48.15
CA ALA A 507 -4.50 -12.19 -48.02
C ALA A 507 -3.41 -12.73 -48.96
N TYR A 508 -3.33 -14.06 -49.11
CA TYR A 508 -2.43 -14.71 -50.06
C TYR A 508 -2.78 -14.35 -51.51
N SER A 509 -4.07 -14.41 -51.89
CA SER A 509 -4.53 -14.05 -53.24
C SER A 509 -4.22 -12.60 -53.63
N LYS A 510 -4.12 -11.72 -52.63
CA LYS A 510 -3.83 -10.29 -52.79
C LYS A 510 -2.34 -9.96 -52.62
N GLY A 511 -1.49 -10.93 -52.31
CA GLY A 511 -0.07 -10.67 -52.04
C GLY A 511 0.19 -9.88 -50.75
N ASN A 512 -0.77 -9.78 -49.83
CA ASN A 512 -0.67 -8.94 -48.65
C ASN A 512 0.05 -9.68 -47.51
N GLN A 513 1.37 -9.48 -47.44
CA GLN A 513 2.24 -10.11 -46.44
C GLN A 513 1.88 -9.72 -45.00
N SER A 514 1.51 -8.46 -44.75
CA SER A 514 1.14 -7.97 -43.42
C SER A 514 -0.14 -8.61 -42.90
N ALA A 515 -1.16 -8.75 -43.75
CA ALA A 515 -2.40 -9.42 -43.40
C ALA A 515 -2.19 -10.92 -43.14
N LEU A 516 -1.37 -11.57 -43.96
CA LEU A 516 -1.04 -12.98 -43.80
C LEU A 516 -0.22 -13.23 -42.52
N GLY A 517 0.71 -12.33 -42.21
CA GLY A 517 1.45 -12.31 -40.95
C GLY A 517 0.53 -12.10 -39.74
N ALA A 518 -0.42 -11.15 -39.81
CA ALA A 518 -1.39 -10.91 -38.75
C ALA A 518 -2.24 -12.16 -38.44
N VAL A 519 -2.69 -12.88 -39.48
CA VAL A 519 -3.36 -14.18 -39.30
C VAL A 519 -2.41 -15.22 -38.71
N ALA A 520 -1.15 -15.28 -39.16
CA ALA A 520 -0.16 -16.24 -38.65
C ALA A 520 0.16 -16.06 -37.16
N HIS A 521 0.07 -14.82 -36.65
CA HIS A 521 0.22 -14.52 -35.23
C HIS A 521 -0.97 -14.99 -34.37
N VAL A 522 -2.16 -15.15 -34.96
CA VAL A 522 -3.36 -15.66 -34.29
C VAL A 522 -3.47 -17.18 -34.44
N ASP A 523 -3.33 -17.70 -35.66
CA ASP A 523 -3.32 -19.13 -35.97
C ASP A 523 -2.41 -19.46 -37.16
N LEU A 524 -1.23 -20.02 -36.86
CA LEU A 524 -0.24 -20.39 -37.88
C LEU A 524 -0.76 -21.45 -38.85
N LYS A 525 -1.61 -22.39 -38.39
CA LYS A 525 -2.17 -23.44 -39.27
C LYS A 525 -3.08 -22.85 -40.33
N ALA A 526 -3.93 -21.89 -39.94
CA ALA A 526 -4.81 -21.19 -40.85
C ALA A 526 -4.01 -20.37 -41.88
N ALA A 527 -2.94 -19.69 -41.45
CA ALA A 527 -2.06 -18.95 -42.34
C ALA A 527 -1.33 -19.85 -43.36
N LEU A 528 -0.83 -21.01 -42.92
CA LEU A 528 -0.18 -22.01 -43.78
C LEU A 528 -1.17 -22.81 -44.65
N GLY A 529 -2.48 -22.69 -44.41
CA GLY A 529 -3.51 -23.44 -45.14
C GLY A 529 -3.57 -24.93 -44.78
N MET A 530 -3.01 -25.34 -43.64
CA MET A 530 -3.00 -26.73 -43.19
C MET A 530 -4.39 -27.11 -42.62
N SER A 531 -5.04 -28.16 -43.14
CA SER A 531 -6.33 -28.62 -42.60
C SER A 531 -6.14 -29.52 -41.38
N GLY A 532 -6.84 -29.21 -40.28
CA GLY A 532 -6.97 -30.09 -39.12
C GLY A 532 -7.79 -31.34 -39.47
N GLY A 533 -7.13 -32.41 -39.90
CA GLY A 533 -7.77 -33.69 -40.19
C GLY A 533 -6.78 -34.77 -40.62
N ARG A 534 -6.65 -35.81 -39.79
CA ARG A 534 -5.92 -37.07 -39.98
C ARG A 534 -5.61 -37.48 -41.42
N GLY A 535 -4.35 -37.86 -41.67
CA GLY A 535 -4.01 -38.86 -42.70
C GLY A 535 -2.70 -38.59 -43.42
N TYR A 536 -1.68 -39.41 -43.12
CA TYR A 536 -0.62 -39.70 -44.08
C TYR A 536 -1.29 -40.24 -45.36
N GLY A 537 -1.19 -39.52 -46.48
CA GLY A 537 -1.52 -40.06 -47.79
C GLY A 537 -2.22 -39.08 -48.74
N SER A 538 -1.60 -38.92 -49.91
CA SER A 538 -2.20 -38.51 -51.19
C SER A 538 -2.49 -37.02 -51.42
N GLY A 539 -1.63 -36.37 -52.21
CA GLY A 539 -2.00 -35.19 -52.97
C GLY A 539 -0.80 -34.39 -53.48
N ALA A 540 -0.20 -34.84 -54.57
CA ALA A 540 0.84 -34.12 -55.29
C ALA A 540 0.42 -32.68 -55.64
N GLY A 541 1.29 -31.72 -55.33
CA GLY A 541 1.18 -30.29 -55.61
C GLY A 541 2.53 -29.62 -55.39
N ASP A 542 3.54 -30.15 -56.06
CA ASP A 542 4.94 -29.72 -56.07
C ASP A 542 5.03 -28.33 -56.74
N GLY A 543 5.18 -27.27 -55.93
CA GLY A 543 5.46 -25.90 -56.42
C GLY A 543 4.86 -24.73 -55.63
N SER A 544 3.65 -24.84 -55.05
CA SER A 544 2.95 -23.66 -54.48
C SER A 544 2.97 -23.54 -52.95
N SER A 545 3.39 -24.58 -52.21
CA SER A 545 3.46 -24.53 -50.74
C SER A 545 4.65 -23.71 -50.25
N SER A 546 5.78 -23.73 -50.97
CA SER A 546 6.99 -22.98 -50.60
C SER A 546 6.79 -21.46 -50.66
N GLU A 547 6.03 -20.94 -51.64
CA GLU A 547 5.81 -19.49 -51.82
C GLU A 547 4.92 -18.92 -50.70
N ARG A 548 3.84 -19.62 -50.37
CA ARG A 548 2.96 -19.25 -49.24
C ARG A 548 3.70 -19.34 -47.91
N GLU A 549 4.49 -20.39 -47.70
CA GLU A 549 5.35 -20.53 -46.52
C GLU A 549 6.36 -19.39 -46.41
N GLU A 550 7.01 -18.99 -47.51
CA GLU A 550 7.96 -17.88 -47.54
C GLU A 550 7.28 -16.53 -47.25
N MET A 551 6.08 -16.30 -47.81
CA MET A 551 5.29 -15.11 -47.50
C MET A 551 4.84 -15.06 -46.04
N VAL A 552 4.42 -16.18 -45.46
CA VAL A 552 4.09 -16.28 -44.02
C VAL A 552 5.32 -15.99 -43.17
N VAL A 553 6.46 -16.60 -43.49
CA VAL A 553 7.72 -16.40 -42.76
C VAL A 553 8.19 -14.95 -42.87
N SER A 554 8.08 -14.32 -44.04
CA SER A 554 8.36 -12.90 -44.24
C SER A 554 7.42 -12.03 -43.39
N GLY A 555 6.11 -12.30 -43.43
CA GLY A 555 5.10 -11.56 -42.67
C GLY A 555 5.23 -11.71 -41.15
N LEU A 556 5.72 -12.85 -40.65
CA LEU A 556 5.99 -13.06 -39.22
C LEU A 556 7.04 -12.08 -38.68
N HIS A 557 8.02 -11.66 -39.49
CA HIS A 557 9.03 -10.69 -39.03
C HIS A 557 8.43 -9.31 -38.71
N GLY A 558 7.23 -9.00 -39.22
CA GLY A 558 6.54 -7.73 -38.97
C GLY A 558 5.89 -7.62 -37.60
N GLY A 559 5.74 -8.71 -36.84
CA GLY A 559 5.04 -8.72 -35.55
C GLY A 559 5.92 -8.78 -34.30
N PRO A 560 5.31 -8.76 -33.09
CA PRO A 560 6.05 -8.78 -31.84
C PRO A 560 6.91 -10.04 -31.70
N ALA A 561 8.20 -9.84 -31.40
CA ALA A 561 9.18 -10.91 -31.27
C ALA A 561 8.78 -11.97 -30.22
N ALA A 562 8.13 -11.56 -29.13
CA ALA A 562 7.65 -12.47 -28.08
C ALA A 562 6.59 -13.44 -28.60
N ASN A 563 5.74 -13.00 -29.52
CA ASN A 563 4.70 -13.84 -30.11
C ASN A 563 5.31 -14.93 -31.00
N ILE A 564 6.46 -14.70 -31.63
CA ILE A 564 7.11 -15.72 -32.47
C ILE A 564 7.70 -16.85 -31.62
N VAL A 565 8.25 -16.52 -30.45
CA VAL A 565 8.68 -17.52 -29.46
C VAL A 565 7.47 -18.33 -28.98
N LYS A 566 6.33 -17.69 -28.70
CA LYS A 566 5.07 -18.37 -28.38
C LYS A 566 4.62 -19.31 -29.51
N ILE A 567 4.59 -18.82 -30.75
CA ILE A 567 4.23 -19.59 -31.95
C ILE A 567 5.13 -20.83 -32.08
N TRP A 568 6.44 -20.70 -31.82
CA TRP A 568 7.35 -21.83 -31.81
C TRP A 568 6.92 -22.90 -30.79
N TYR A 569 6.72 -22.55 -29.52
CA TYR A 569 6.32 -23.52 -28.50
C TYR A 569 4.94 -24.15 -28.77
N THR A 570 4.01 -23.42 -29.42
CA THR A 570 2.69 -23.93 -29.80
C THR A 570 2.78 -24.95 -30.95
N TYR A 571 3.56 -24.67 -32.00
CA TYR A 571 3.47 -25.43 -33.26
C TYR A 571 4.71 -26.28 -33.61
N ARG A 572 5.80 -26.25 -32.83
CA ARG A 572 7.07 -26.96 -33.13
C ARG A 572 6.96 -28.47 -33.39
N ASP A 573 5.91 -29.12 -32.90
CA ASP A 573 5.66 -30.55 -33.07
C ASP A 573 4.72 -30.87 -34.23
N GLU A 574 4.07 -29.86 -34.82
CA GLU A 574 3.03 -30.01 -35.84
C GLU A 574 3.45 -29.49 -37.23
N ILE A 575 4.59 -28.80 -37.32
CA ILE A 575 5.12 -28.21 -38.56
C ILE A 575 6.13 -29.14 -39.27
N PRO A 576 6.21 -29.06 -40.62
CA PRO A 576 7.20 -29.81 -41.41
C PRO A 576 8.65 -29.51 -41.01
N SER A 577 9.56 -30.47 -41.21
CA SER A 577 10.96 -30.38 -40.76
C SER A 577 11.75 -29.20 -41.35
N GLU A 578 11.48 -28.81 -42.59
CA GLU A 578 12.16 -27.68 -43.24
C GLU A 578 11.70 -26.34 -42.64
N LEU A 579 10.38 -26.14 -42.52
CA LEU A 579 9.80 -24.96 -41.87
C LEU A 579 10.18 -24.89 -40.39
N LYS A 580 10.28 -26.05 -39.72
CA LYS A 580 10.74 -26.16 -38.33
C LYS A 580 12.15 -25.60 -38.15
N GLN A 581 13.09 -25.92 -39.04
CA GLN A 581 14.44 -25.37 -38.95
C GLN A 581 14.46 -23.85 -39.20
N LYS A 582 13.70 -23.37 -40.19
CA LYS A 582 13.57 -21.94 -40.48
C LYS A 582 12.98 -21.17 -39.29
N LEU A 583 11.85 -21.63 -38.75
CA LEU A 583 11.19 -21.02 -37.60
C LEU A 583 12.05 -21.08 -36.34
N LYS A 584 12.78 -22.19 -36.11
CA LYS A 584 13.73 -22.32 -34.99
C LYS A 584 14.83 -21.26 -35.07
N ASN A 585 15.40 -21.04 -36.25
CA ASN A 585 16.46 -20.04 -36.43
C ASN A 585 15.94 -18.62 -36.21
N ILE A 586 14.72 -18.31 -36.67
CA ILE A 586 14.07 -17.02 -36.44
C ILE A 586 13.77 -16.84 -34.94
N ALA A 587 13.13 -17.82 -34.31
CA ALA A 587 12.82 -17.79 -32.88
C ALA A 587 14.09 -17.65 -32.03
N LYS A 588 15.18 -18.33 -32.40
CA LYS A 588 16.49 -18.22 -31.73
C LYS A 588 17.03 -16.79 -31.81
N ARG A 589 17.05 -16.19 -33.00
CA ARG A 589 17.54 -14.81 -33.20
C ARG A 589 16.71 -13.80 -32.41
N LEU A 590 15.39 -13.97 -32.42
CA LEU A 590 14.47 -13.08 -31.70
C LEU A 590 14.52 -13.27 -30.19
N LEU A 591 14.71 -14.50 -29.70
CA LEU A 591 14.90 -14.79 -28.29
C LEU A 591 16.17 -14.10 -27.75
N ILE A 592 17.25 -14.12 -28.53
CA ILE A 592 18.49 -13.39 -28.20
C ILE A 592 18.24 -11.88 -28.14
N ASP A 593 17.57 -11.31 -29.16
CA ASP A 593 17.25 -9.88 -29.21
C ASP A 593 16.34 -9.44 -28.04
N LEU A 594 15.32 -10.24 -27.71
CA LEU A 594 14.45 -10.01 -26.55
C LEU A 594 15.24 -10.00 -25.25
N GLY A 595 16.11 -10.99 -25.02
CA GLY A 595 16.97 -11.03 -23.83
C GLY A 595 17.82 -9.76 -23.70
N GLN A 596 18.41 -9.28 -24.80
CA GLN A 596 19.16 -8.03 -24.81
C GLN A 596 18.28 -6.80 -24.53
N ARG A 597 17.08 -6.73 -25.11
CA ARG A 597 16.14 -5.62 -24.89
C ARG A 597 15.68 -5.54 -23.44
N PHE A 598 15.27 -6.65 -22.83
CA PHE A 598 14.87 -6.70 -21.42
C PHE A 598 16.04 -6.31 -20.51
N SER A 599 17.23 -6.86 -20.76
CA SER A 599 18.44 -6.48 -20.01
C SER A 599 18.74 -4.98 -20.11
N ARG A 600 18.71 -4.38 -21.31
CA ARG A 600 18.94 -2.95 -21.52
C ARG A 600 17.87 -2.08 -20.86
N ALA A 601 16.60 -2.47 -20.95
CA ALA A 601 15.48 -1.72 -20.39
C ALA A 601 15.56 -1.66 -18.86
N THR A 602 15.94 -2.76 -18.21
CA THR A 602 15.97 -2.86 -16.75
C THR A 602 17.30 -2.40 -16.13
N MET A 603 18.44 -2.62 -16.80
CA MET A 603 19.78 -2.35 -16.24
C MET A 603 20.47 -1.10 -16.81
N GLY A 604 19.93 -0.49 -17.87
CA GLY A 604 20.48 0.70 -18.51
C GLY A 604 21.68 0.43 -19.43
N SER A 605 21.91 1.33 -20.39
CA SER A 605 22.97 1.20 -21.41
C SER A 605 24.40 1.36 -20.86
N SER A 606 24.56 2.01 -19.70
CA SER A 606 25.86 2.22 -19.05
C SER A 606 26.47 0.94 -18.46
N MET A 607 25.65 -0.06 -18.13
CA MET A 607 26.12 -1.35 -17.63
C MET A 607 26.57 -2.30 -18.76
N LEU A 608 26.02 -2.15 -19.96
CA LEU A 608 26.30 -2.97 -21.15
C LEU A 608 27.31 -2.34 -22.13
N GLY A 609 27.65 -1.06 -21.96
CA GLY A 609 28.59 -0.32 -22.81
C GLY A 609 29.93 -0.08 -22.14
N GLY A 610 31.01 -0.50 -22.80
CA GLY A 610 32.39 -0.32 -22.35
C GLY A 610 32.80 1.15 -22.20
N ILE A 611 32.59 1.71 -21.03
CA ILE A 611 33.43 2.81 -20.53
C ILE A 611 34.66 2.14 -19.95
N GLN A 612 35.84 2.49 -20.47
CA GLN A 612 37.12 1.98 -19.99
C GLN A 612 37.17 2.03 -18.46
N GLN A 613 37.53 0.87 -17.90
CA GLN A 613 37.72 0.65 -16.48
C GLN A 613 38.71 1.70 -15.94
N SER A 614 38.34 2.46 -14.92
CA SER A 614 39.36 2.96 -14.00
C SER A 614 39.64 1.80 -13.04
N THR A 615 40.65 0.98 -13.33
CA THR A 615 41.21 0.06 -12.34
C THR A 615 41.69 0.94 -11.19
N THR A 616 40.97 0.95 -10.08
CA THR A 616 41.42 1.68 -8.90
C THR A 616 42.52 0.84 -8.25
N VAL A 617 43.75 1.33 -8.34
CA VAL A 617 44.91 0.71 -7.69
C VAL A 617 45.01 1.20 -6.24
N ARG A 618 45.35 0.29 -5.32
CA ARG A 618 45.62 0.63 -3.91
C ARG A 618 46.88 -0.07 -3.39
N PRO A 619 47.55 0.48 -2.35
CA PRO A 619 48.67 -0.18 -1.68
C PRO A 619 48.31 -1.57 -1.14
N PHE A 620 49.26 -2.49 -1.24
CA PHE A 620 49.19 -3.85 -0.75
C PHE A 620 49.18 -3.86 0.78
N ARG A 621 48.27 -4.67 1.36
CA ARG A 621 48.15 -4.89 2.80
C ARG A 621 48.47 -6.34 3.12
N ILE A 622 49.03 -6.56 4.30
CA ILE A 622 49.31 -7.91 4.80
C ILE A 622 47.98 -8.69 4.89
N GLY A 623 47.83 -9.71 4.05
CA GLY A 623 46.60 -10.50 3.88
C GLY A 623 45.97 -10.41 2.49
N ASP A 624 46.42 -9.49 1.64
CA ASP A 624 46.01 -9.44 0.23
C ASP A 624 46.69 -10.55 -0.60
N ASP A 625 46.03 -10.99 -1.67
CA ASP A 625 46.54 -12.01 -2.59
C ASP A 625 47.69 -11.45 -3.44
N ILE A 626 48.81 -12.18 -3.48
CA ILE A 626 50.04 -11.77 -4.19
C ILE A 626 49.80 -11.74 -5.70
N ASP A 627 48.89 -12.58 -6.20
CA ASP A 627 48.57 -12.69 -7.63
C ASP A 627 47.86 -11.44 -8.20
N LEU A 628 47.35 -10.55 -7.33
CA LEU A 628 46.64 -9.33 -7.73
C LEU A 628 47.56 -8.10 -7.81
N ILE A 629 48.87 -8.25 -7.54
CA ILE A 629 49.85 -7.17 -7.61
C ILE A 629 50.09 -6.78 -9.07
N GLU A 630 49.80 -5.53 -9.42
CA GLU A 630 50.14 -4.96 -10.73
C GLU A 630 51.53 -4.33 -10.68
N LEU A 631 52.52 -5.09 -11.15
CA LEU A 631 53.91 -4.67 -11.15
C LEU A 631 54.16 -3.43 -12.03
N GLU A 632 53.45 -3.27 -13.14
CA GLU A 632 53.61 -2.13 -14.04
C GLU A 632 53.17 -0.82 -13.37
N GLU A 633 51.96 -0.78 -12.81
CA GLU A 633 51.45 0.37 -12.04
C GLU A 633 52.29 0.63 -10.78
N THR A 634 52.77 -0.43 -10.13
CA THR A 634 53.70 -0.32 -9.00
C THR A 634 55.00 0.37 -9.41
N ILE A 635 55.58 -0.02 -10.55
CA ILE A 635 56.81 0.58 -11.08
C ILE A 635 56.56 2.03 -11.48
N ASP A 636 55.48 2.33 -12.18
CA ASP A 636 55.13 3.69 -12.60
C ASP A 636 54.86 4.61 -11.40
N SER A 637 54.23 4.10 -10.34
CA SER A 637 54.05 4.83 -9.08
C SER A 637 55.39 5.12 -8.38
N LEU A 638 56.29 4.14 -8.33
CA LEU A 638 57.62 4.33 -7.74
C LEU A 638 58.48 5.30 -8.54
N LEU A 639 58.43 5.22 -9.87
CA LEU A 639 59.12 6.14 -10.77
C LEU A 639 58.54 7.55 -10.70
N SER A 640 57.23 7.71 -10.63
CA SER A 640 56.57 9.03 -10.48
C SER A 640 56.83 9.67 -9.11
N GLN A 641 57.05 8.87 -8.07
CA GLN A 641 57.56 9.32 -6.77
C GLN A 641 59.08 9.62 -6.78
N GLY A 642 59.76 9.44 -7.91
CA GLY A 642 61.17 9.76 -8.10
C GLY A 642 62.15 8.71 -7.53
N ARG A 643 61.67 7.51 -7.17
CA ARG A 643 62.53 6.43 -6.69
C ARG A 643 63.16 5.69 -7.87
N THR A 644 64.49 5.71 -7.92
CA THR A 644 65.29 5.05 -8.99
C THR A 644 66.12 3.88 -8.46
N ASN A 645 66.14 3.65 -7.14
CA ASN A 645 66.78 2.49 -6.52
C ASN A 645 65.72 1.55 -5.91
N PHE A 646 65.56 0.36 -6.49
CA PHE A 646 64.58 -0.66 -6.09
C PHE A 646 65.08 -1.58 -4.95
N GLU A 647 66.24 -1.29 -4.36
CA GLU A 647 66.81 -2.12 -3.28
C GLU A 647 66.08 -2.00 -1.94
N VAL A 648 65.26 -0.96 -1.75
CA VAL A 648 64.45 -0.74 -0.55
C VAL A 648 62.99 -0.60 -0.94
N LEU A 649 62.27 -1.72 -0.96
CA LEU A 649 60.82 -1.79 -1.18
C LEU A 649 60.12 -2.19 0.11
N ASN A 650 59.12 -1.41 0.51
CA ASN A 650 58.19 -1.75 1.58
C ASN A 650 56.98 -2.50 1.02
N THR A 651 56.28 -3.26 1.86
CA THR A 651 55.05 -3.97 1.44
C THR A 651 53.97 -3.01 0.93
N GLU A 652 53.96 -1.77 1.42
CA GLU A 652 53.01 -0.73 0.99
C GLU A 652 53.34 -0.12 -0.38
N ASP A 653 54.54 -0.37 -0.92
CA ASP A 653 54.96 0.14 -2.22
C ASP A 653 54.32 -0.64 -3.38
N PHE A 654 53.86 -1.88 -3.13
CA PHE A 654 53.17 -2.70 -4.14
C PHE A 654 51.73 -2.24 -4.33
N LEU A 655 51.33 -1.98 -5.57
CA LEU A 655 49.97 -1.65 -5.94
C LEU A 655 49.24 -2.91 -6.41
N ILE A 656 48.03 -3.07 -5.89
CA ILE A 656 47.11 -4.13 -6.27
C ILE A 656 46.02 -3.51 -7.12
N SER A 657 45.67 -4.11 -8.24
CA SER A 657 44.45 -3.73 -8.94
C SER A 657 43.23 -4.31 -8.27
N GLU A 658 42.29 -3.44 -7.92
CA GLU A 658 40.91 -3.87 -7.71
C GLU A 658 40.31 -4.18 -9.07
N THR A 659 40.64 -5.35 -9.61
CA THR A 659 39.72 -5.97 -10.55
C THR A 659 38.45 -6.26 -9.75
N TYR A 660 37.33 -5.62 -10.12
CA TYR A 660 36.01 -5.95 -9.61
C TYR A 660 35.70 -7.41 -9.97
N GLN A 661 36.26 -8.37 -9.22
CA GLN A 661 35.71 -9.71 -9.14
C GLN A 661 34.33 -9.55 -8.52
N GLY A 662 33.29 -9.95 -9.25
CA GLY A 662 31.89 -9.74 -8.92
C GLY A 662 31.66 -9.90 -7.42
N HIS A 663 31.22 -8.81 -6.75
CA HIS A 663 30.95 -8.84 -5.32
C HIS A 663 29.88 -9.90 -4.99
N ARG A 664 29.12 -10.36 -5.98
CA ARG A 664 27.94 -11.19 -5.84
C ARG A 664 28.01 -12.41 -6.75
N ALA A 665 27.50 -13.53 -6.23
CA ALA A 665 27.23 -14.73 -7.00
C ALA A 665 25.72 -15.01 -6.97
N TYR A 666 25.13 -15.17 -8.15
CA TYR A 666 23.71 -15.47 -8.34
C TYR A 666 23.54 -16.89 -8.89
N PHE A 667 22.66 -17.66 -8.27
CA PHE A 667 22.24 -18.96 -8.78
C PHE A 667 20.73 -19.02 -8.93
N TRP A 668 20.25 -19.13 -10.17
CA TRP A 668 18.82 -19.19 -10.48
C TRP A 668 18.39 -20.64 -10.70
N ALA A 669 17.42 -21.09 -9.92
CA ALA A 669 16.72 -22.35 -10.13
C ALA A 669 15.27 -22.03 -10.51
N LEU A 670 14.91 -22.35 -11.76
CA LEU A 670 13.60 -22.03 -12.34
C LEU A 670 12.81 -23.31 -12.63
N ASP A 671 11.55 -23.32 -12.23
CA ASP A 671 10.65 -24.45 -12.43
C ASP A 671 10.26 -24.62 -13.91
N LYS A 672 10.36 -25.86 -14.41
CA LYS A 672 9.87 -26.29 -15.74
C LYS A 672 8.91 -27.48 -15.65
N SER A 673 8.21 -27.64 -14.53
CA SER A 673 7.23 -28.71 -14.29
C SER A 673 6.02 -28.64 -15.23
N GLY A 674 5.13 -29.62 -15.13
CA GLY A 674 3.94 -29.72 -15.99
C GLY A 674 3.01 -28.51 -15.93
N SER A 675 2.98 -27.76 -14.81
CA SER A 675 2.20 -26.51 -14.69
C SER A 675 2.74 -25.38 -15.58
N MET A 676 3.99 -25.52 -16.04
CA MET A 676 4.68 -24.62 -16.97
C MET A 676 4.51 -25.02 -18.44
N ASN A 677 3.75 -26.08 -18.77
CA ASN A 677 3.62 -26.59 -20.15
C ASN A 677 2.84 -25.66 -21.11
N SER A 678 2.47 -24.45 -20.71
CA SER A 678 1.88 -23.50 -21.65
C SER A 678 2.97 -22.83 -22.51
N PRO A 679 2.71 -22.57 -23.81
CA PRO A 679 3.64 -21.87 -24.69
C PRO A 679 4.10 -20.51 -24.15
N ASP A 680 3.19 -19.79 -23.49
CA ASP A 680 3.45 -18.49 -22.87
C ASP A 680 4.45 -18.60 -21.72
N LYS A 681 4.25 -19.57 -20.82
CA LYS A 681 5.12 -19.73 -19.64
C LYS A 681 6.52 -20.20 -20.03
N LEU A 682 6.64 -21.17 -20.94
CA LEU A 682 7.95 -21.62 -21.44
C LEU A 682 8.67 -20.51 -22.22
N GLY A 683 7.93 -19.74 -23.02
CA GLY A 683 8.47 -18.59 -23.74
C GLY A 683 9.04 -17.54 -22.80
N MET A 684 8.28 -17.14 -21.77
CA MET A 684 8.73 -16.17 -20.77
C MET A 684 9.87 -16.69 -19.90
N LEU A 685 9.89 -17.98 -19.58
CA LEU A 685 11.01 -18.61 -18.89
C LEU A 685 12.29 -18.55 -19.74
N ALA A 686 12.21 -18.87 -21.04
CA ALA A 686 13.35 -18.78 -21.94
C ALA A 686 13.86 -17.34 -22.07
N ILE A 687 12.94 -16.36 -22.20
CA ILE A 687 13.28 -14.93 -22.22
C ILE A 687 13.96 -14.52 -20.93
N SER A 688 13.47 -14.97 -19.77
CA SER A 688 14.03 -14.67 -18.45
C SER A 688 15.49 -15.14 -18.32
N VAL A 689 15.76 -16.39 -18.70
CA VAL A 689 17.12 -16.95 -18.68
C VAL A 689 18.05 -16.15 -19.58
N MET A 690 17.60 -15.83 -20.80
CA MET A 690 18.39 -15.05 -21.75
C MET A 690 18.64 -13.63 -21.28
N ALA A 691 17.65 -12.99 -20.66
CA ALA A 691 17.78 -11.66 -20.07
C ALA A 691 18.79 -11.67 -18.91
N GLY A 692 18.76 -12.68 -18.05
CA GLY A 692 19.74 -12.89 -16.98
C GLY A 692 21.17 -13.07 -17.49
N LEU A 693 21.36 -13.85 -18.56
CA LEU A 693 22.69 -14.04 -19.19
C LEU A 693 23.30 -12.73 -19.71
N TYR A 694 22.47 -11.77 -20.15
CA TYR A 694 22.94 -10.45 -20.58
C TYR A 694 23.04 -9.45 -19.43
N GLY A 695 22.15 -9.53 -18.43
CA GLY A 695 22.13 -8.60 -17.30
C GLY A 695 23.23 -8.85 -16.28
N VAL A 696 23.53 -10.12 -15.99
CA VAL A 696 24.43 -10.53 -14.90
C VAL A 696 25.82 -10.90 -15.44
N GLN A 697 26.28 -10.26 -16.52
CA GLN A 697 27.58 -10.57 -17.15
C GLN A 697 28.79 -10.25 -16.26
N LYS A 698 28.63 -9.30 -15.32
CA LYS A 698 29.71 -8.82 -14.44
C LYS A 698 29.88 -9.67 -13.17
N ASP A 699 28.85 -10.43 -12.80
CA ASP A 699 28.81 -11.22 -11.58
C ASP A 699 28.87 -12.72 -11.88
N ASP A 700 29.20 -13.51 -10.86
CA ASP A 700 29.22 -14.97 -10.96
C ASP A 700 27.78 -15.47 -11.13
N PHE A 701 27.44 -16.04 -12.29
CA PHE A 701 26.06 -16.39 -12.64
C PHE A 701 25.88 -17.85 -13.06
N GLY A 702 25.01 -18.57 -12.34
CA GLY A 702 24.56 -19.92 -12.67
C GLY A 702 23.05 -19.99 -12.85
N VAL A 703 22.57 -20.84 -13.77
CA VAL A 703 21.15 -21.04 -14.02
C VAL A 703 20.83 -22.51 -14.34
N VAL A 704 19.77 -23.02 -13.71
CA VAL A 704 19.25 -24.37 -13.89
C VAL A 704 17.74 -24.35 -14.04
N LEU A 705 17.22 -25.26 -14.87
CA LEU A 705 15.79 -25.50 -15.02
C LEU A 705 15.46 -26.85 -14.40
N PHE A 706 14.49 -26.92 -13.50
CA PHE A 706 14.20 -28.16 -12.77
C PHE A 706 12.74 -28.61 -12.89
N ASP A 707 12.57 -29.93 -12.87
CA ASP A 707 11.32 -30.66 -12.71
C ASP A 707 11.66 -31.92 -11.88
N ASN A 708 11.59 -33.14 -12.43
CA ASN A 708 12.24 -34.31 -11.81
C ASN A 708 13.74 -34.42 -12.16
N VAL A 709 14.15 -33.80 -13.28
CA VAL A 709 15.53 -33.81 -13.79
C VAL A 709 16.01 -32.37 -13.95
N THR A 710 17.04 -32.00 -13.19
CA THR A 710 17.66 -30.69 -13.27
C THR A 710 18.47 -30.56 -14.57
N HIS A 711 18.02 -29.68 -15.46
CA HIS A 711 18.72 -29.30 -16.68
C HIS A 711 19.64 -28.11 -16.40
N VAL A 712 20.94 -28.33 -16.50
CA VAL A 712 21.94 -27.28 -16.27
C VAL A 712 22.09 -26.44 -17.54
N VAL A 713 21.82 -25.13 -17.44
CA VAL A 713 21.98 -24.20 -18.56
C VAL A 713 23.36 -23.52 -18.52
N LYS A 714 23.79 -23.08 -17.33
CA LYS A 714 25.10 -22.49 -17.09
C LYS A 714 25.51 -22.74 -15.64
N GLN A 715 26.75 -23.18 -15.41
CA GLN A 715 27.32 -23.23 -14.06
C GLN A 715 28.05 -21.94 -13.73
N ILE A 716 28.25 -21.64 -12.44
CA ILE A 716 29.02 -20.45 -12.02
C ILE A 716 30.48 -20.54 -12.51
N GLN A 717 31.02 -21.76 -12.59
CA GLN A 717 32.39 -22.01 -13.05
C GLN A 717 32.58 -21.69 -14.54
N ASP A 718 31.50 -21.71 -15.34
CA ASP A 718 31.52 -21.47 -16.77
C ASP A 718 31.59 -19.96 -17.05
N ARG A 719 32.81 -19.40 -17.08
CA ARG A 719 33.03 -17.95 -17.32
C ARG A 719 32.46 -17.46 -18.64
N SER A 720 32.45 -18.29 -19.68
CA SER A 720 31.86 -17.95 -20.98
C SER A 720 31.09 -19.14 -21.56
N VAL A 721 29.82 -18.91 -21.88
CA VAL A 721 28.95 -19.86 -22.58
C VAL A 721 28.49 -19.23 -23.89
N SER A 722 28.42 -20.02 -24.96
CA SER A 722 27.89 -19.53 -26.22
C SER A 722 26.38 -19.29 -26.11
N VAL A 723 25.99 -18.01 -26.16
CA VAL A 723 24.60 -17.57 -26.06
C VAL A 723 23.72 -18.23 -27.14
N ASP A 724 24.29 -18.43 -28.32
CA ASP A 724 23.67 -19.14 -29.43
C ASP A 724 23.29 -20.59 -29.12
N LYS A 725 24.13 -21.30 -28.34
CA LYS A 725 23.88 -22.69 -27.95
C LYS A 725 22.81 -22.74 -26.87
N VAL A 726 22.89 -21.85 -25.87
CA VAL A 726 21.88 -21.75 -24.81
C VAL A 726 20.50 -21.41 -25.38
N ALA A 727 20.42 -20.44 -26.30
CA ALA A 727 19.15 -20.11 -26.94
C ALA A 727 18.55 -21.30 -27.73
N ALA A 728 19.39 -22.09 -28.39
CA ALA A 728 18.93 -23.29 -29.09
C ALA A 728 18.44 -24.39 -28.12
N GLU A 729 19.17 -24.60 -27.02
CA GLU A 729 18.80 -25.55 -25.96
C GLU A 729 17.48 -25.14 -25.30
N LEU A 730 17.30 -23.87 -24.95
CA LEU A 730 16.07 -23.34 -24.33
C LEU A 730 14.84 -23.57 -25.22
N LEU A 731 14.96 -23.40 -26.54
CA LEU A 731 13.87 -23.64 -27.49
C LEU A 731 13.48 -25.13 -27.62
N ASP A 732 14.39 -26.04 -27.27
CA ASP A 732 14.17 -27.48 -27.26
C ASP A 732 13.65 -27.99 -25.90
N VAL A 733 13.70 -27.16 -24.84
CA VAL A 733 13.19 -27.53 -23.51
C VAL A 733 11.71 -27.90 -23.58
N ARG A 734 11.35 -28.97 -22.86
CA ARG A 734 9.99 -29.44 -22.65
C ARG A 734 9.69 -29.43 -21.17
N ALA A 735 8.47 -29.04 -20.83
CA ALA A 735 7.94 -29.28 -19.51
C ALA A 735 7.76 -30.78 -19.31
N SER A 736 8.14 -31.30 -18.14
CA SER A 736 7.87 -32.70 -17.78
C SER A 736 7.08 -32.78 -16.48
N GLY A 737 6.49 -33.95 -16.20
CA GLY A 737 5.61 -34.13 -15.04
C GLY A 737 6.41 -34.28 -13.75
N GLY A 738 6.06 -33.49 -12.72
CA GLY A 738 6.68 -33.52 -11.40
C GLY A 738 7.51 -32.27 -11.09
N THR A 739 7.66 -31.97 -9.80
CA THR A 739 8.38 -30.77 -9.31
C THR A 739 9.29 -31.21 -8.15
N GLY A 740 10.57 -31.41 -8.43
CA GLY A 740 11.60 -31.82 -7.47
C GLY A 740 12.70 -30.77 -7.34
N GLY A 741 12.73 -30.06 -6.21
CA GLY A 741 13.65 -28.94 -5.97
C GLY A 741 15.02 -29.35 -5.41
N LEU A 742 15.15 -30.58 -4.89
CA LEU A 742 16.30 -31.00 -4.10
C LEU A 742 17.60 -30.98 -4.89
N ASN A 743 17.57 -31.50 -6.12
CA ASN A 743 18.75 -31.58 -6.98
C ASN A 743 19.24 -30.18 -7.38
N SER A 744 18.32 -29.27 -7.71
CA SER A 744 18.67 -27.86 -8.00
C SER A 744 19.29 -27.16 -6.79
N MET A 745 18.78 -27.38 -5.57
CA MET A 745 19.35 -26.78 -4.36
C MET A 745 20.72 -27.37 -4.00
N LYS A 746 20.91 -28.69 -4.20
CA LYS A 746 22.22 -29.33 -4.03
C LYS A 746 23.26 -28.79 -5.01
N MET A 747 22.86 -28.61 -6.28
CA MET A 747 23.72 -28.00 -7.28
C MET A 747 24.04 -26.54 -6.95
N ALA A 748 23.08 -25.78 -6.42
CA ALA A 748 23.32 -24.42 -5.95
C ALA A 748 24.37 -24.40 -4.84
N LEU A 749 24.21 -25.26 -3.82
CA LEU A 749 25.16 -25.40 -2.72
C LEU A 749 26.58 -25.70 -3.22
N ASP A 750 26.71 -26.64 -4.16
CA ASP A 750 28.00 -27.00 -4.76
C ASP A 750 28.57 -25.87 -5.65
N ASN A 751 27.74 -25.13 -6.38
CA ASN A 751 28.23 -23.97 -7.14
C ASN A 751 28.72 -22.85 -6.21
N PHE A 752 28.07 -22.67 -5.06
CA PHE A 752 28.45 -21.64 -4.08
C PHE A 752 29.71 -21.98 -3.27
N THR A 753 30.13 -23.23 -3.18
CA THR A 753 31.43 -23.57 -2.55
C THR A 753 32.62 -23.18 -3.42
N HIS A 754 32.44 -23.12 -4.74
CA HIS A 754 33.50 -22.84 -5.70
C HIS A 754 33.66 -21.34 -6.04
N THR A 755 32.69 -20.50 -5.69
CA THR A 755 32.79 -19.04 -5.87
C THR A 755 33.45 -18.34 -4.69
N ARG A 756 34.26 -17.32 -5.00
CA ARG A 756 34.90 -16.41 -4.02
C ARG A 756 34.08 -15.13 -3.78
N ALA A 757 32.88 -15.01 -4.35
CA ALA A 757 32.03 -13.82 -4.19
C ALA A 757 31.67 -13.57 -2.71
N LYS A 758 31.66 -12.28 -2.33
CA LYS A 758 31.36 -11.84 -0.95
C LYS A 758 29.90 -12.07 -0.58
N GLU A 759 28.99 -11.82 -1.51
CA GLU A 759 27.56 -12.08 -1.34
C GLU A 759 27.13 -13.25 -2.23
N LYS A 760 26.35 -14.18 -1.68
CA LYS A 760 25.84 -15.35 -2.40
C LYS A 760 24.32 -15.31 -2.36
N ILE A 761 23.67 -15.35 -3.51
CA ILE A 761 22.22 -15.16 -3.64
C ILE A 761 21.64 -16.32 -4.45
N PHE A 762 20.81 -17.13 -3.78
CA PHE A 762 20.06 -18.20 -4.41
C PHE A 762 18.64 -17.72 -4.71
N ILE A 763 18.22 -17.82 -5.97
CA ILE A 763 16.86 -17.47 -6.41
C ILE A 763 16.14 -18.73 -6.85
N PHE A 764 15.00 -19.01 -6.23
CA PHE A 764 14.21 -20.22 -6.44
C PHE A 764 12.80 -19.85 -6.89
N ASN A 765 12.46 -20.14 -8.14
CA ASN A 765 11.13 -19.87 -8.71
C ASN A 765 10.34 -21.18 -8.85
N THR A 766 9.20 -21.31 -8.17
CA THR A 766 8.25 -22.43 -8.31
C THR A 766 6.90 -22.11 -7.68
N ASP A 767 5.87 -22.89 -8.00
CA ASP A 767 4.54 -22.83 -7.39
C ASP A 767 4.47 -23.47 -5.98
N MET A 768 5.59 -23.97 -5.46
CA MET A 768 5.73 -24.61 -4.14
C MET A 768 4.98 -25.94 -3.98
N TYR A 769 4.52 -26.58 -5.05
CA TYR A 769 4.05 -27.97 -5.01
C TYR A 769 5.21 -28.96 -5.16
N LEU A 770 6.19 -28.87 -4.26
CA LEU A 770 7.38 -29.72 -4.28
C LEU A 770 7.08 -31.13 -3.77
N SER A 771 7.48 -32.13 -4.56
CA SER A 771 7.42 -33.55 -4.18
C SER A 771 8.40 -33.91 -3.05
N ASP A 772 9.46 -33.11 -2.88
CA ASP A 772 10.60 -33.33 -1.99
C ASP A 772 10.80 -32.21 -0.95
N GLN A 773 9.70 -31.54 -0.57
CA GLN A 773 9.69 -30.36 0.32
C GLN A 773 10.55 -30.52 1.59
N SER A 774 10.39 -31.59 2.36
CA SER A 774 11.12 -31.78 3.63
C SER A 774 12.64 -31.90 3.43
N GLU A 775 13.07 -32.48 2.31
CA GLU A 775 14.50 -32.57 1.99
C GLU A 775 15.04 -31.23 1.47
N CYS A 776 14.23 -30.47 0.72
CA CYS A 776 14.56 -29.11 0.31
C CYS A 776 14.77 -28.19 1.52
N GLU A 777 13.93 -28.28 2.56
CA GLU A 777 14.08 -27.52 3.81
C GLU A 777 15.41 -27.82 4.52
N LYS A 778 15.85 -29.08 4.53
CA LYS A 778 17.16 -29.47 5.10
C LYS A 778 18.32 -28.86 4.32
N VAL A 779 18.24 -28.80 3.00
CA VAL A 779 19.29 -28.19 2.15
C VAL A 779 19.25 -26.67 2.25
N ALA A 780 18.08 -26.06 2.34
CA ALA A 780 17.90 -24.65 2.59
C ALA A 780 18.56 -24.19 3.90
N ALA A 781 18.45 -24.97 4.98
CA ALA A 781 19.17 -24.70 6.23
C ALA A 781 20.71 -24.74 6.05
N LYS A 782 21.23 -25.61 5.18
CA LYS A 782 22.67 -25.65 4.84
C LYS A 782 23.11 -24.45 4.00
N LEU A 783 22.27 -23.98 3.07
CA LEU A 783 22.51 -22.75 2.32
C LEU A 783 22.63 -21.55 3.27
N HIS A 784 21.74 -21.46 4.26
CA HIS A 784 21.82 -20.42 5.28
C HIS A 784 23.12 -20.48 6.10
N GLN A 785 23.55 -21.69 6.52
CA GLN A 785 24.82 -21.87 7.23
C GLN A 785 26.04 -21.41 6.43
N GLN A 786 25.98 -21.45 5.10
CA GLN A 786 27.03 -20.95 4.20
C GLN A 786 26.92 -19.44 3.90
N GLY A 787 25.99 -18.72 4.54
CA GLY A 787 25.77 -17.29 4.32
C GLY A 787 25.09 -16.96 2.99
N VAL A 788 24.38 -17.92 2.38
CA VAL A 788 23.65 -17.71 1.13
C VAL A 788 22.29 -17.08 1.42
N LYS A 789 22.02 -15.91 0.85
CA LYS A 789 20.72 -15.24 0.89
C LYS A 789 19.77 -15.96 -0.07
N THR A 790 18.64 -16.45 0.44
CA THR A 790 17.66 -17.19 -0.38
C THR A 790 16.44 -16.33 -0.69
N LEU A 791 16.10 -16.22 -1.97
CA LEU A 791 14.92 -15.54 -2.48
C LEU A 791 14.01 -16.56 -3.15
N ILE A 792 12.74 -16.59 -2.73
CA ILE A 792 11.76 -17.54 -3.23
C ILE A 792 10.70 -16.77 -4.01
N LEU A 793 10.61 -17.04 -5.31
CA LEU A 793 9.64 -16.41 -6.22
C LEU A 793 8.44 -17.33 -6.41
N VAL A 794 7.26 -16.84 -6.04
CA VAL A 794 6.00 -17.59 -6.14
C VAL A 794 4.94 -16.81 -6.91
N PRO A 795 4.12 -17.45 -7.76
CA PRO A 795 2.96 -16.78 -8.34
C PRO A 795 1.90 -16.52 -7.26
N GLU A 796 1.19 -15.39 -7.32
CA GLU A 796 0.12 -15.05 -6.37
C GLU A 796 -1.05 -16.05 -6.42
N VAL A 797 -1.34 -16.58 -7.61
CA VAL A 797 -2.43 -17.51 -7.86
C VAL A 797 -1.87 -18.89 -8.17
N GLY A 798 -2.38 -19.92 -7.49
CA GLY A 798 -2.03 -21.31 -7.77
C GLY A 798 -0.72 -21.79 -7.13
N SER A 799 -0.23 -21.13 -6.09
CA SER A 799 0.94 -21.57 -5.31
C SER A 799 0.57 -22.01 -3.89
N ASN A 800 1.44 -22.82 -3.28
CA ASN A 800 1.32 -23.23 -1.88
C ASN A 800 2.13 -22.32 -0.96
N MET A 801 1.50 -21.25 -0.46
CA MET A 801 2.15 -20.27 0.43
C MET A 801 2.67 -20.88 1.74
N SER A 802 1.97 -21.87 2.30
CA SER A 802 2.39 -22.53 3.56
C SER A 802 3.70 -23.33 3.40
N ALA A 803 3.86 -24.00 2.26
CA ALA A 803 5.11 -24.67 1.90
C ALA A 803 6.23 -23.67 1.61
N GLY A 804 5.90 -22.56 0.93
CA GLY A 804 6.81 -21.43 0.73
C GLY A 804 7.32 -20.84 2.04
N ASP A 805 6.44 -20.56 3.00
CA ASP A 805 6.77 -20.01 4.33
C ASP A 805 7.63 -20.97 5.15
N SER A 806 7.42 -22.28 5.01
CA SER A 806 8.22 -23.30 5.70
C SER A 806 9.64 -23.37 5.12
N LEU A 807 9.78 -23.32 3.79
CA LEU A 807 11.07 -23.26 3.11
C LEU A 807 11.80 -21.94 3.40
N ALA A 808 11.09 -20.80 3.38
CA ALA A 808 11.65 -19.49 3.69
C ALA A 808 12.16 -19.42 5.12
N ARG A 809 11.42 -19.97 6.10
CA ARG A 809 11.87 -20.08 7.50
C ARG A 809 13.13 -20.94 7.62
N ALA A 810 13.20 -22.06 6.92
CA ALA A 810 14.39 -22.92 6.94
C ALA A 810 15.63 -22.24 6.31
N ALA A 811 15.43 -21.45 5.26
CA ALA A 811 16.49 -20.72 4.56
C ALA A 811 16.87 -19.37 5.19
N HIS A 812 16.10 -18.87 6.17
CA HIS A 812 16.04 -17.45 6.53
C HIS A 812 15.92 -16.54 5.28
N GLY A 813 15.07 -16.96 4.34
CA GLY A 813 14.87 -16.32 3.04
C GLY A 813 13.66 -15.40 2.99
N VAL A 814 13.48 -14.74 1.84
CA VAL A 814 12.35 -13.84 1.57
C VAL A 814 11.49 -14.41 0.44
N ILE A 815 10.17 -14.39 0.62
CA ILE A 815 9.21 -14.74 -0.41
C ILE A 815 8.79 -13.49 -1.17
N ILE A 816 8.81 -13.58 -2.50
CA ILE A 816 8.43 -12.50 -3.39
C ILE A 816 7.34 -13.04 -4.32
N ALA A 817 6.14 -12.49 -4.18
CA ALA A 817 5.00 -12.87 -4.99
C ALA A 817 5.00 -12.12 -6.34
N PHE A 818 4.43 -12.72 -7.38
CA PHE A 818 4.20 -12.07 -8.68
C PHE A 818 2.84 -12.39 -9.27
N GLY A 819 2.22 -11.39 -9.92
CA GLY A 819 0.84 -11.48 -10.40
C GLY A 819 0.73 -12.19 -11.75
N SER A 820 1.65 -11.91 -12.69
CA SER A 820 1.70 -12.56 -14.02
C SER A 820 3.08 -13.12 -14.33
N ILE A 821 3.13 -14.22 -15.08
CA ILE A 821 4.38 -14.80 -15.59
C ILE A 821 5.14 -13.82 -16.52
N ASP A 822 4.43 -12.87 -17.13
CA ASP A 822 5.04 -11.85 -17.99
C ASP A 822 5.95 -10.89 -17.22
N GLU A 823 5.74 -10.75 -15.90
CA GLU A 823 6.58 -9.92 -15.02
C GLU A 823 7.87 -10.64 -14.60
N LEU A 824 7.98 -11.94 -14.85
CA LEU A 824 9.10 -12.77 -14.37
C LEU A 824 10.48 -12.28 -14.83
N PRO A 825 10.72 -11.95 -16.11
CA PRO A 825 12.02 -11.47 -16.56
C PRO A 825 12.44 -10.18 -15.85
N GLU A 826 11.50 -9.24 -15.70
CA GLU A 826 11.76 -7.94 -15.07
C GLU A 826 12.01 -8.10 -13.56
N LYS A 827 11.23 -8.92 -12.86
CA LYS A 827 11.45 -9.17 -11.43
C LYS A 827 12.78 -9.85 -11.17
N LEU A 828 13.14 -10.87 -11.94
CA LEU A 828 14.44 -11.54 -11.82
C LEU A 828 15.60 -10.56 -12.03
N LEU A 829 15.53 -9.74 -13.08
CA LEU A 829 16.56 -8.74 -13.37
C LEU A 829 16.66 -7.66 -12.29
N ARG A 830 15.53 -7.15 -11.78
CA ARG A 830 15.51 -6.18 -10.69
C ARG A 830 16.17 -6.74 -9.43
N LEU A 831 15.93 -8.01 -9.09
CA LEU A 831 16.55 -8.66 -7.94
C LEU A 831 18.05 -8.83 -8.09
N THR A 832 18.54 -8.93 -9.32
CA THR A 832 19.98 -8.99 -9.61
C THR A 832 20.63 -7.63 -9.83
N ASN A 833 19.87 -6.54 -9.90
CA ASN A 833 20.39 -5.18 -10.08
C ASN A 833 20.69 -4.45 -8.75
N TYR A 834 20.24 -5.01 -7.62
CA TYR A 834 20.46 -4.45 -6.27
C TYR A 834 21.80 -4.85 -5.69
#